data_AF-A0A7C1N6H6-F1
#
_entry.id   AF-A0A7C1N6H6-F1
#
_cell.length_a   1.000
_cell.length_b   1.000
_cell.length_c   1.000
_cell.angle_alpha   90.00
_cell.angle_beta   90.00
_cell.angle_gamma   90.00
#
_symmetry.space_group_name_H-M   'P 1'
#
loop_
_entity.id
_entity.type
_entity.pdbx_description
1 polymer ?
#
loop_
_entity_poly.entity_id
_entity_poly.type
_entity_poly.pdbx_seq_one_letter_code
_entity_poly.pdbx_strand_id
1 'polypeptide(L)'
;MKKKITLFLLTFFAFFFGEAISDKKDLPDRYKKWLDEEVVYIIGPQEKEVFLQLKRDREKEKFIEAFWNHRDPTPGSSENENKKEHYRRLNYANHYLGRGAPKPGWRTDRGRIYIILGEPNDIMRIEGKSEVYPSEVWFYQGKTNLGLPPGFHLVFFQKGRLGEYRLYSPLIDGPQALLTTYYGDPRDYLAAYNQLQEVEPSLAEMSLSLITGDQSTTFGRPSMSSDILIQRVESTAVRQIKERYAQKFLEYKDIVELEYTANYINSDSLVKVIKDSSSLYFVHYAIELERLSVNLYQNKYYTTLKLNGTVLDPRGKIIHQFERPISLEFDEEQIKQVSHSSLSIHGMFPLIPGNFKISVLLKNEISKEFTSLERNLLIPGDQDTLQMTSLIIGYNMKEASPAQNRLRPFQIGPYRIYFQANRVFLRQDDLVVSFQIHGLSQALREKGEIKYSFIKNEEEFLTINKRVNEYLELPNFVEKFSLDNFFPAHYQVQVSLFIDGREILSNKEEFDVTHLEAIPRPWISAQLLPGTDSSLYPYSIGTQLFNSGKMAEARASLEKAYQKKKDSIEIALNLARVYNALAKYTKIESILLPFLSGPQPPKYEAYLIMGRAYQNLGNLDKAIDVFDKAISHYGLNMDLLNHIGECYFKLEKKKEALTAWEKSLEINPDQPQIRKNVETLKEKK
;
A
#
# COMPACT_ATOMS: atom_id res chain seq x y z
N MET A 1 -31.27 40.08 -12.43
CA MET A 1 -29.83 39.98 -12.09
C MET A 1 -29.57 38.67 -11.37
N LYS A 2 -29.05 37.65 -12.06
CA LYS A 2 -28.73 36.33 -11.51
C LYS A 2 -27.28 36.34 -11.01
N LYS A 3 -27.05 36.10 -9.72
CA LYS A 3 -25.72 35.90 -9.12
C LYS A 3 -25.24 34.48 -9.45
N LYS A 4 -24.08 34.38 -10.11
CA LYS A 4 -23.35 33.13 -10.34
C LYS A 4 -22.71 32.69 -9.03
N ILE A 5 -23.02 31.47 -8.60
CA ILE A 5 -22.31 30.74 -7.54
C ILE A 5 -21.18 29.99 -8.26
N THR A 6 -19.94 30.36 -7.95
CA THR A 6 -18.75 29.68 -8.47
C THR A 6 -18.43 28.53 -7.52
N LEU A 7 -18.79 27.32 -7.92
CA LEU A 7 -18.46 26.08 -7.21
C LEU A 7 -17.00 25.72 -7.50
N PHE A 8 -16.15 25.72 -6.46
CA PHE A 8 -14.76 25.28 -6.56
C PHE A 8 -14.75 23.74 -6.59
N LEU A 9 -14.64 23.16 -7.79
CA LEU A 9 -14.40 21.73 -7.96
C LEU A 9 -12.92 21.46 -7.65
N LEU A 10 -12.64 20.77 -6.54
CA LEU A 10 -11.33 20.18 -6.26
C LEU A 10 -11.12 19.01 -7.22
N THR A 11 -10.53 19.27 -8.39
CA THR A 11 -10.06 18.21 -9.28
C THR A 11 -8.79 17.60 -8.71
N PHE A 12 -8.94 16.38 -8.20
CA PHE A 12 -7.85 15.49 -7.78
C PHE A 12 -7.09 15.05 -9.04
N PHE A 13 -6.03 15.79 -9.43
CA PHE A 13 -5.13 15.33 -10.47
C PHE A 13 -4.17 14.29 -9.87
N ALA A 14 -4.59 13.02 -9.91
CA ALA A 14 -3.64 11.92 -9.89
C ALA A 14 -2.84 12.00 -11.20
N PHE A 15 -1.53 12.23 -11.09
CA PHE A 15 -0.59 12.03 -12.20
C PHE A 15 -0.53 10.52 -12.49
N PHE A 16 -1.50 10.02 -13.27
CA PHE A 16 -1.33 8.80 -14.03
C PHE A 16 -0.49 9.16 -15.25
N PHE A 17 0.66 8.51 -15.42
CA PHE A 17 1.21 8.36 -16.76
C PHE A 17 0.12 7.64 -17.57
N GLY A 18 -0.51 8.35 -18.50
CA GLY A 18 -1.44 7.77 -19.45
C GLY A 18 -0.68 6.87 -20.41
N GLU A 19 -0.39 5.65 -20.00
CA GLU A 19 0.04 4.60 -20.90
C GLU A 19 -1.18 3.96 -21.55
N ALA A 20 -1.12 3.76 -22.87
CA ALA A 20 -2.21 3.20 -23.65
C ALA A 20 -2.62 1.82 -23.14
N ILE A 21 -3.89 1.68 -22.73
CA ILE A 21 -4.53 0.41 -22.42
C ILE A 21 -4.53 -0.43 -23.70
N SER A 22 -3.99 -1.66 -23.65
CA SER A 22 -4.05 -2.53 -24.83
C SER A 22 -5.51 -2.85 -25.12
N ASP A 23 -5.94 -2.65 -26.37
CA ASP A 23 -7.31 -2.99 -26.75
C ASP A 23 -7.45 -4.51 -26.68
N LYS A 24 -8.61 -5.00 -26.23
CA LYS A 24 -8.87 -6.42 -25.98
C LYS A 24 -8.63 -7.31 -27.22
N LYS A 25 -8.61 -6.69 -28.40
CA LYS A 25 -8.35 -7.32 -29.70
C LYS A 25 -6.89 -7.74 -29.90
N ASP A 26 -5.96 -7.15 -29.17
CA ASP A 26 -4.51 -7.36 -29.33
C ASP A 26 -3.95 -8.47 -28.41
N LEU A 27 -4.83 -9.12 -27.63
CA LEU A 27 -4.46 -10.23 -26.73
C LEU A 27 -4.27 -11.54 -27.50
N PRO A 28 -3.17 -12.29 -27.26
CA PRO A 28 -3.05 -13.67 -27.70
C PRO A 28 -4.24 -14.53 -27.27
N ASP A 29 -4.66 -15.47 -28.12
CA ASP A 29 -5.88 -16.27 -27.94
C ASP A 29 -5.97 -16.97 -26.57
N ARG A 30 -4.84 -17.44 -26.03
CA ARG A 30 -4.78 -18.07 -24.70
C ARG A 30 -5.26 -17.15 -23.58
N TYR A 31 -4.86 -15.88 -23.61
CA TYR A 31 -5.21 -14.91 -22.57
C TYR A 31 -6.62 -14.38 -22.76
N LYS A 32 -7.03 -14.26 -24.02
CA LYS A 32 -8.41 -13.92 -24.36
C LYS A 32 -9.37 -14.99 -23.86
N LYS A 33 -9.04 -16.27 -24.09
CA LYS A 33 -9.79 -17.41 -23.56
C LYS A 33 -9.83 -17.41 -22.03
N TRP A 34 -8.67 -17.25 -21.37
CA TRP A 34 -8.61 -17.18 -19.92
C TRP A 34 -9.55 -16.09 -19.37
N LEU A 35 -9.44 -14.86 -19.91
CA LEU A 35 -10.19 -13.70 -19.44
C LEU A 35 -11.70 -13.75 -19.77
N ASP A 36 -12.05 -14.21 -20.96
CA ASP A 36 -13.41 -14.11 -21.51
C ASP A 36 -14.28 -15.35 -21.28
N GLU A 37 -13.65 -16.49 -21.04
CA GLU A 37 -14.32 -17.77 -20.85
C GLU A 37 -14.00 -18.37 -19.49
N GLU A 38 -12.72 -18.53 -19.16
CA GLU A 38 -12.34 -19.34 -18.00
C GLU A 38 -12.68 -18.64 -16.69
N VAL A 39 -12.35 -17.35 -16.52
CA VAL A 39 -12.54 -16.62 -15.25
C VAL A 39 -13.62 -15.54 -15.30
N VAL A 40 -14.40 -15.45 -16.37
CA VAL A 40 -15.34 -14.35 -16.66
C VAL A 40 -16.34 -14.03 -15.53
N TYR A 41 -16.73 -15.02 -14.73
CA TYR A 41 -17.69 -14.84 -13.62
C TYR A 41 -17.04 -14.66 -12.25
N ILE A 42 -15.71 -14.80 -12.16
CA ILE A 42 -14.97 -14.75 -10.90
C ILE A 42 -13.87 -13.70 -10.87
N ILE A 43 -13.51 -13.12 -12.03
CA ILE A 43 -12.59 -11.99 -12.13
C ILE A 43 -13.31 -10.69 -11.81
N GLY A 44 -12.72 -9.91 -10.90
CA GLY A 44 -13.22 -8.60 -10.53
C GLY A 44 -12.89 -7.52 -11.57
N PRO A 45 -13.60 -6.37 -11.51
CA PRO A 45 -13.40 -5.28 -12.46
C PRO A 45 -11.97 -4.71 -12.43
N GLN A 46 -11.38 -4.57 -11.24
CA GLN A 46 -10.03 -4.01 -11.09
C GLN A 46 -8.96 -5.02 -11.53
N GLU A 47 -9.16 -6.31 -11.21
CA GLU A 47 -8.28 -7.38 -11.70
C GLU A 47 -8.24 -7.43 -13.24
N LYS A 48 -9.42 -7.33 -13.87
CA LYS A 48 -9.55 -7.31 -15.32
C LYS A 48 -8.87 -6.10 -15.93
N GLU A 49 -9.08 -4.91 -15.38
CA GLU A 49 -8.45 -3.68 -15.87
C GLU A 49 -6.92 -3.78 -15.81
N VAL A 50 -6.38 -4.23 -14.68
CA VAL A 50 -4.92 -4.42 -14.52
C VAL A 50 -4.39 -5.43 -15.52
N PHE A 51 -5.04 -6.58 -15.69
CA PHE A 51 -4.59 -7.62 -16.61
C PHE A 51 -4.47 -7.11 -18.06
N LEU A 52 -5.39 -6.23 -18.49
CA LEU A 52 -5.38 -5.61 -19.82
C LEU A 52 -4.24 -4.59 -20.01
N GLN A 53 -3.70 -4.04 -18.92
CA GLN A 53 -2.57 -3.11 -18.95
C GLN A 53 -1.20 -3.82 -19.01
N LEU A 54 -1.14 -5.13 -18.73
CA LEU A 54 0.09 -5.91 -18.80
C LEU A 54 0.51 -6.11 -20.26
N LYS A 55 1.78 -5.84 -20.56
CA LYS A 55 2.30 -5.86 -21.94
C LYS A 55 2.98 -7.19 -22.25
N ARG A 56 3.73 -7.75 -21.30
CA ARG A 56 4.55 -8.94 -21.52
C ARG A 56 3.80 -10.21 -21.11
N ASP A 57 3.95 -11.27 -21.89
CA ASP A 57 3.37 -12.58 -21.60
C ASP A 57 3.76 -13.11 -20.21
N ARG A 58 5.02 -12.89 -19.81
CA ARG A 58 5.52 -13.25 -18.47
C ARG A 58 4.78 -12.51 -17.35
N GLU A 59 4.44 -11.24 -17.54
CA GLU A 59 3.67 -10.46 -16.55
C GLU A 59 2.24 -11.03 -16.43
N LYS A 60 1.61 -11.37 -17.56
CA LYS A 60 0.27 -11.98 -17.60
C LYS A 60 0.24 -13.35 -16.93
N GLU A 61 1.24 -14.20 -17.19
CA GLU A 61 1.35 -15.51 -16.53
C GLU A 61 1.49 -15.36 -15.02
N LYS A 62 2.32 -14.43 -14.54
CA LYS A 62 2.46 -14.15 -13.11
C LYS A 62 1.20 -13.56 -12.49
N PHE A 63 0.46 -12.75 -13.23
CA PHE A 63 -0.83 -12.25 -12.77
C PHE A 63 -1.86 -13.40 -12.63
N ILE A 64 -1.90 -14.34 -13.58
CA ILE A 64 -2.79 -15.51 -13.49
C ILE A 64 -2.43 -16.39 -12.28
N GLU A 65 -1.13 -16.56 -11.99
CA GLU A 65 -0.67 -17.24 -10.78
C GLU A 65 -1.14 -16.51 -9.52
N ALA A 66 -0.93 -15.19 -9.45
CA ALA A 66 -1.39 -14.34 -8.34
C ALA A 66 -2.91 -14.43 -8.14
N PHE A 67 -3.68 -14.40 -9.23
CA PHE A 67 -5.14 -14.47 -9.25
C PHE A 67 -5.65 -15.73 -8.55
N TRP A 68 -5.00 -16.88 -8.82
CA TRP A 68 -5.35 -18.14 -8.18
C TRP A 68 -4.82 -18.24 -6.76
N ASN A 69 -3.61 -17.74 -6.46
CA ASN A 69 -3.04 -17.75 -5.11
C ASN A 69 -3.91 -16.98 -4.10
N HIS A 70 -4.50 -15.84 -4.51
CA HIS A 70 -5.44 -15.08 -3.67
C HIS A 70 -6.79 -15.80 -3.46
N ARG A 71 -7.07 -16.82 -4.28
CA ARG A 71 -8.25 -17.69 -4.21
C ARG A 71 -7.91 -19.07 -3.62
N ASP A 72 -6.70 -19.29 -3.13
CA ASP A 72 -6.28 -20.57 -2.55
C ASP A 72 -6.78 -20.71 -1.09
N PRO A 73 -7.64 -21.70 -0.78
CA PRO A 73 -8.12 -21.91 0.58
C PRO A 73 -7.06 -22.55 1.49
N THR A 74 -6.04 -23.19 0.92
CA THR A 74 -4.99 -23.91 1.66
C THR A 74 -3.60 -23.55 1.12
N PRO A 75 -3.12 -22.31 1.34
CA PRO A 75 -1.80 -21.90 0.88
C PRO A 75 -0.71 -22.86 1.39
N GLY A 76 0.01 -23.50 0.46
CA GLY A 76 1.07 -24.47 0.77
C GLY A 76 0.77 -25.92 0.40
N SER A 77 -0.44 -26.25 -0.06
CA SER A 77 -0.70 -27.51 -0.77
C SER A 77 -0.01 -27.53 -2.14
N SER A 78 0.26 -28.73 -2.68
CA SER A 78 0.87 -28.89 -4.01
C SER A 78 -0.03 -28.43 -5.16
N GLU A 79 -1.35 -28.38 -4.92
CA GLU A 79 -2.36 -27.94 -5.88
C GLU A 79 -3.33 -26.97 -5.19
N ASN A 80 -3.83 -25.98 -5.95
CA ASN A 80 -4.87 -25.07 -5.49
C ASN A 80 -6.24 -25.71 -5.72
N GLU A 81 -6.90 -26.11 -4.63
CA GLU A 81 -8.17 -26.86 -4.68
C GLU A 81 -9.32 -26.02 -5.27
N ASN A 82 -9.36 -24.71 -4.98
CA ASN A 82 -10.38 -23.83 -5.56
C ASN A 82 -10.21 -23.68 -7.07
N LYS A 83 -8.98 -23.57 -7.56
CA LYS A 83 -8.69 -23.57 -9.00
C LYS A 83 -9.17 -24.86 -9.65
N LYS A 84 -8.83 -26.01 -9.06
CA LYS A 84 -9.23 -27.34 -9.56
C LYS A 84 -10.75 -27.49 -9.61
N GLU A 85 -11.43 -27.11 -8.54
CA GLU A 85 -12.89 -27.13 -8.45
C GLU A 85 -13.54 -26.18 -9.46
N HIS A 86 -12.99 -24.99 -9.65
CA HIS A 86 -13.48 -24.03 -10.66
C HIS A 86 -13.44 -24.61 -12.07
N TYR A 87 -12.29 -25.19 -12.48
CA TYR A 87 -12.18 -25.82 -13.79
C TYR A 87 -13.04 -27.08 -13.92
N ARG A 88 -13.26 -27.84 -12.83
CA ARG A 88 -14.23 -28.94 -12.81
C ARG A 88 -15.65 -28.43 -13.12
N ARG A 89 -16.07 -27.33 -12.49
CA ARG A 89 -17.39 -26.71 -12.72
C ARG A 89 -17.54 -26.16 -14.13
N LEU A 90 -16.52 -25.49 -14.66
CA LEU A 90 -16.51 -24.99 -16.03
C LEU A 90 -16.68 -26.13 -17.04
N ASN A 91 -15.93 -27.22 -16.87
CA ASN A 91 -16.02 -28.41 -17.71
C ASN A 91 -17.40 -29.08 -17.60
N TYR A 92 -17.94 -29.19 -16.38
CA TYR A 92 -19.28 -29.72 -16.16
C TYR A 92 -20.35 -28.88 -16.87
N ALA A 93 -20.30 -27.55 -16.72
CA ALA A 93 -21.22 -26.64 -17.38
C ALA A 93 -21.19 -26.83 -18.90
N ASN A 94 -20.00 -26.87 -19.50
CA ASN A 94 -19.85 -27.06 -20.93
C ASN A 94 -20.35 -28.42 -21.43
N HIS A 95 -20.13 -29.49 -20.68
CA HIS A 95 -20.50 -30.84 -21.09
C HIS A 95 -22.00 -31.14 -20.93
N TYR A 96 -22.61 -30.65 -19.84
CA TYR A 96 -23.98 -31.03 -19.45
C TYR A 96 -24.99 -29.90 -19.62
N LEU A 97 -24.63 -28.66 -19.29
CA LEU A 97 -25.58 -27.55 -19.24
C LEU A 97 -25.70 -26.76 -20.55
N GLY A 98 -24.80 -27.01 -21.51
CA GLY A 98 -24.88 -26.48 -22.87
C GLY A 98 -25.69 -27.33 -23.86
N ARG A 99 -26.14 -28.52 -23.46
CA ARG A 99 -26.90 -29.42 -24.35
C ARG A 99 -28.23 -28.77 -24.73
N GLY A 100 -28.48 -28.62 -26.03
CA GLY A 100 -29.72 -28.00 -26.56
C GLY A 100 -29.72 -26.47 -26.60
N ALA A 101 -28.61 -25.81 -26.25
CA ALA A 101 -28.46 -24.35 -26.37
C ALA A 101 -27.59 -23.97 -27.59
N PRO A 102 -27.80 -22.80 -28.21
CA PRO A 102 -26.98 -22.32 -29.33
C PRO A 102 -25.60 -21.78 -28.91
N LYS A 103 -25.27 -21.82 -27.61
CA LYS A 103 -24.04 -21.29 -27.00
C LYS A 103 -23.41 -22.35 -26.09
N PRO A 104 -22.08 -22.28 -25.84
CA PRO A 104 -21.42 -23.20 -24.93
C PRO A 104 -22.02 -23.10 -23.52
N GLY A 105 -21.96 -24.21 -22.77
CA GLY A 105 -22.64 -24.34 -21.49
C GLY A 105 -22.27 -23.28 -20.46
N TRP A 106 -21.02 -22.83 -20.42
CA TRP A 106 -20.58 -21.74 -19.54
C TRP A 106 -21.31 -20.40 -19.79
N ARG A 107 -21.87 -20.16 -20.99
CA ARG A 107 -22.65 -18.95 -21.33
C ARG A 107 -24.15 -19.10 -21.07
N THR A 108 -24.61 -20.28 -20.68
CA THR A 108 -26.01 -20.49 -20.28
C THR A 108 -26.22 -20.01 -18.85
N ASP A 109 -27.46 -19.64 -18.50
CA ASP A 109 -27.74 -19.17 -17.14
C ASP A 109 -27.48 -20.26 -16.09
N ARG A 110 -27.87 -21.51 -16.38
CA ARG A 110 -27.56 -22.67 -15.53
C ARG A 110 -26.06 -22.86 -15.37
N GLY A 111 -25.29 -22.80 -16.47
CA GLY A 111 -23.84 -22.94 -16.43
C GLY A 111 -23.16 -21.83 -15.65
N ARG A 112 -23.59 -20.57 -15.83
CA ARG A 112 -23.13 -19.41 -15.07
C ARG A 112 -23.35 -19.60 -13.57
N ILE A 113 -24.56 -19.95 -13.16
CA ILE A 113 -24.89 -20.18 -11.74
C ILE A 113 -24.10 -21.37 -11.17
N TYR A 114 -23.96 -22.46 -11.92
CA TYR A 114 -23.19 -23.63 -11.49
C TYR A 114 -21.70 -23.30 -11.29
N ILE A 115 -21.11 -22.48 -12.15
CA ILE A 115 -19.71 -22.02 -12.00
C ILE A 115 -19.56 -21.21 -10.70
N ILE A 116 -20.47 -20.25 -10.46
CA ILE A 116 -20.42 -19.34 -9.31
C ILE A 116 -20.67 -20.08 -7.99
N LEU A 117 -21.81 -20.79 -7.86
CA LEU A 117 -22.25 -21.37 -6.58
C LEU A 117 -21.81 -22.82 -6.38
N GLY A 118 -21.47 -23.52 -7.46
CA GLY A 118 -21.26 -24.96 -7.47
C GLY A 118 -22.57 -25.74 -7.60
N GLU A 119 -22.47 -27.03 -7.29
CA GLU A 119 -23.59 -27.95 -7.34
C GLU A 119 -24.71 -27.55 -6.35
N PRO A 120 -25.98 -27.52 -6.78
CA PRO A 120 -27.10 -27.28 -5.89
C PRO A 120 -27.29 -28.46 -4.92
N ASN A 121 -27.92 -28.18 -3.79
CA ASN A 121 -28.27 -29.20 -2.80
C ASN A 121 -29.36 -30.14 -3.30
N ASP A 122 -30.29 -29.64 -4.11
CA ASP A 122 -31.32 -30.42 -4.77
C ASP A 122 -31.74 -29.78 -6.10
N ILE A 123 -32.23 -30.61 -7.03
CA ILE A 123 -32.75 -30.18 -8.33
C ILE A 123 -34.13 -30.80 -8.55
N MET A 124 -35.16 -29.97 -8.52
CA MET A 124 -36.51 -30.37 -8.91
C MET A 124 -36.74 -30.06 -10.40
N ARG A 125 -37.08 -31.08 -11.19
CA ARG A 125 -37.40 -30.93 -12.62
C ARG A 125 -38.90 -31.03 -12.85
N ILE A 126 -39.44 -30.07 -13.58
CA ILE A 126 -40.85 -29.99 -13.98
C ILE A 126 -40.88 -30.11 -15.49
N GLU A 127 -41.19 -31.30 -15.99
CA GLU A 127 -41.25 -31.64 -17.41
C GLU A 127 -42.57 -32.35 -17.74
N GLY A 128 -42.98 -32.34 -19.02
CA GLY A 128 -44.12 -33.12 -19.50
C GLY A 128 -45.51 -32.57 -19.16
N LYS A 129 -45.61 -31.39 -18.52
CA LYS A 129 -46.89 -30.74 -18.21
C LYS A 129 -47.29 -29.74 -19.29
N SER A 130 -48.56 -29.77 -19.69
CA SER A 130 -49.03 -29.02 -20.86
C SER A 130 -49.33 -27.55 -20.56
N GLU A 131 -49.46 -27.22 -19.28
CA GLU A 131 -49.92 -25.93 -18.78
C GLU A 131 -48.77 -25.04 -18.32
N VAL A 132 -47.61 -25.61 -17.96
CA VAL A 132 -46.39 -24.88 -17.56
C VAL A 132 -45.23 -25.11 -18.53
N TYR A 133 -44.32 -24.15 -18.61
CA TYR A 133 -43.06 -24.35 -19.34
C TYR A 133 -42.14 -25.32 -18.58
N PRO A 134 -41.34 -26.14 -19.30
CA PRO A 134 -40.31 -26.96 -18.67
C PRO A 134 -39.43 -26.09 -17.77
N SER A 135 -39.31 -26.50 -16.51
CA SER A 135 -38.64 -25.72 -15.47
C SER A 135 -37.74 -26.60 -14.61
N GLU A 136 -36.59 -26.07 -14.21
CA GLU A 136 -35.70 -26.65 -13.20
C GLU A 136 -35.59 -25.69 -12.02
N VAL A 137 -35.80 -26.21 -10.81
CA VAL A 137 -35.60 -25.46 -9.57
C VAL A 137 -34.39 -26.03 -8.87
N TRP A 138 -33.39 -25.18 -8.66
CA TRP A 138 -32.19 -25.52 -7.93
C TRP A 138 -32.28 -24.97 -6.52
N PHE A 139 -32.15 -25.83 -5.53
CA PHE A 139 -32.14 -25.43 -4.12
C PHE A 139 -30.71 -25.30 -3.60
N TYR A 140 -30.44 -24.22 -2.89
CA TYR A 140 -29.17 -23.97 -2.22
C TYR A 140 -29.40 -23.67 -0.74
N GLN A 141 -28.56 -24.26 0.11
CA GLN A 141 -28.50 -24.01 1.55
C GLN A 141 -27.06 -23.94 2.04
N GLY A 142 -26.85 -23.33 3.22
CA GLY A 142 -25.53 -23.28 3.86
C GLY A 142 -24.52 -22.36 3.18
N LYS A 143 -24.98 -21.36 2.42
CA LYS A 143 -24.15 -20.36 1.73
C LYS A 143 -24.09 -19.01 2.46
N THR A 144 -24.38 -18.98 3.76
CA THR A 144 -24.44 -17.74 4.56
C THR A 144 -23.08 -17.05 4.68
N ASN A 145 -21.98 -17.82 4.63
CA ASN A 145 -20.61 -17.31 4.53
C ASN A 145 -20.35 -16.48 3.26
N LEU A 146 -21.19 -16.62 2.24
CA LEU A 146 -21.15 -15.85 1.00
C LEU A 146 -22.04 -14.59 1.03
N GLY A 147 -22.66 -14.30 2.19
CA GLY A 147 -23.65 -13.22 2.33
C GLY A 147 -25.00 -13.53 1.68
N LEU A 148 -25.28 -14.82 1.43
CA LEU A 148 -26.54 -15.31 0.86
C LEU A 148 -27.50 -15.80 1.95
N PRO A 149 -28.82 -15.88 1.67
CA PRO A 149 -29.82 -16.42 2.61
C PRO A 149 -29.50 -17.86 3.05
N PRO A 150 -30.02 -18.31 4.22
CA PRO A 150 -29.77 -19.65 4.75
C PRO A 150 -30.27 -20.77 3.84
N GLY A 151 -31.37 -20.52 3.12
CA GLY A 151 -31.94 -21.38 2.08
C GLY A 151 -32.63 -20.53 1.01
N PHE A 152 -32.41 -20.88 -0.26
CA PHE A 152 -33.05 -20.21 -1.39
C PHE A 152 -33.11 -21.11 -2.63
N HIS A 153 -33.96 -20.71 -3.57
CA HIS A 153 -34.18 -21.39 -4.84
C HIS A 153 -33.70 -20.52 -5.99
N LEU A 154 -33.27 -21.14 -7.08
CA LEU A 154 -33.09 -20.50 -8.38
C LEU A 154 -33.90 -21.28 -9.40
N VAL A 155 -34.85 -20.60 -10.04
CA VAL A 155 -35.75 -21.22 -11.02
C VAL A 155 -35.20 -20.93 -12.41
N PHE A 156 -35.14 -21.94 -13.26
CA PHE A 156 -34.80 -21.81 -14.67
C PHE A 156 -35.92 -22.39 -15.52
N PHE A 157 -36.24 -21.80 -16.66
CA PHE A 157 -37.33 -22.28 -17.50
C PHE A 157 -37.08 -22.09 -19.01
N GLN A 158 -37.73 -22.92 -19.82
CA GLN A 158 -37.64 -22.91 -21.28
C GLN A 158 -38.88 -22.26 -21.91
N LYS A 159 -38.80 -20.97 -22.19
CA LYS A 159 -39.88 -20.23 -22.88
C LYS A 159 -40.07 -20.81 -24.29
N GLY A 160 -41.27 -21.31 -24.59
CA GLY A 160 -41.61 -21.90 -25.90
C GLY A 160 -41.28 -23.39 -26.05
N ARG A 161 -40.91 -24.10 -24.97
CA ARG A 161 -40.58 -25.55 -24.95
C ARG A 161 -39.39 -26.00 -25.80
N LEU A 162 -38.71 -25.07 -26.44
CA LEU A 162 -37.53 -25.29 -27.27
C LEU A 162 -36.51 -24.19 -26.97
N GLY A 163 -35.23 -24.57 -26.92
CA GLY A 163 -34.14 -23.66 -26.62
C GLY A 163 -33.65 -23.76 -25.18
N GLU A 164 -33.00 -22.71 -24.69
CA GLU A 164 -32.28 -22.75 -23.43
C GLU A 164 -33.12 -22.45 -22.20
N TYR A 165 -32.69 -23.02 -21.08
CA TYR A 165 -33.18 -22.64 -19.76
C TYR A 165 -32.64 -21.26 -19.40
N ARG A 166 -33.55 -20.29 -19.19
CA ARG A 166 -33.25 -18.94 -18.72
C ARG A 166 -33.53 -18.81 -17.23
N LEU A 167 -32.71 -18.05 -16.51
CA LEU A 167 -32.94 -17.75 -15.10
C LEU A 167 -34.21 -16.89 -14.96
N TYR A 168 -35.10 -17.33 -14.08
CA TYR A 168 -36.34 -16.65 -13.76
C TYR A 168 -36.11 -15.53 -12.74
N SER A 169 -36.67 -14.36 -13.02
CA SER A 169 -36.75 -13.25 -12.08
C SER A 169 -38.21 -13.02 -11.69
N PRO A 170 -38.57 -13.13 -10.39
CA PRO A 170 -39.93 -12.83 -9.94
C PRO A 170 -40.39 -11.43 -10.36
N LEU A 171 -39.52 -10.42 -10.29
CA LEU A 171 -39.88 -9.03 -10.62
C LEU A 171 -40.01 -8.77 -12.13
N ILE A 172 -39.12 -9.35 -12.95
CA ILE A 172 -39.08 -9.12 -14.41
C ILE A 172 -40.08 -10.02 -15.13
N ASP A 173 -40.11 -11.31 -14.78
CA ASP A 173 -40.89 -12.32 -15.49
C ASP A 173 -42.30 -12.48 -14.90
N GLY A 174 -42.41 -12.54 -13.57
CA GLY A 174 -43.64 -12.81 -12.85
C GLY A 174 -44.21 -14.24 -13.06
N PRO A 175 -45.17 -14.68 -12.22
CA PRO A 175 -45.69 -16.05 -12.27
C PRO A 175 -46.26 -16.44 -13.65
N GLN A 176 -46.84 -15.49 -14.38
CA GLN A 176 -47.38 -15.68 -15.72
C GLN A 176 -46.35 -16.19 -16.73
N ALA A 177 -45.06 -15.89 -16.55
CA ALA A 177 -44.02 -16.32 -17.47
C ALA A 177 -43.75 -17.83 -17.41
N LEU A 178 -44.13 -18.48 -16.30
CA LEU A 178 -43.97 -19.93 -16.10
C LEU A 178 -45.14 -20.73 -16.71
N LEU A 179 -46.25 -20.06 -17.03
CA LEU A 179 -47.42 -20.65 -17.68
C LEU A 179 -47.28 -20.63 -19.20
N THR A 180 -47.65 -21.73 -19.86
CA THR A 180 -47.71 -21.80 -21.34
C THR A 180 -48.87 -21.00 -21.93
N THR A 181 -49.97 -20.90 -21.18
CA THR A 181 -51.18 -20.17 -21.55
C THR A 181 -51.72 -19.39 -20.34
N TYR A 182 -51.67 -18.07 -20.44
CA TYR A 182 -52.27 -17.15 -19.46
C TYR A 182 -53.04 -16.06 -20.22
N TYR A 183 -54.35 -15.99 -19.99
CA TYR A 183 -55.26 -15.07 -20.71
C TYR A 183 -55.72 -13.87 -19.85
N GLY A 184 -55.18 -13.71 -18.64
CA GLY A 184 -55.49 -12.60 -17.72
C GLY A 184 -54.65 -11.34 -17.98
N ASP A 185 -54.84 -10.29 -17.16
CA ASP A 185 -53.97 -9.08 -17.22
C ASP A 185 -52.54 -9.48 -16.80
N PRO A 186 -51.52 -9.26 -17.65
CA PRO A 186 -50.12 -9.54 -17.30
C PRO A 186 -49.60 -8.78 -16.06
N ARG A 187 -50.31 -7.76 -15.58
CA ARG A 187 -49.99 -7.02 -14.36
C ARG A 187 -50.67 -7.58 -13.12
N ASP A 188 -51.58 -8.53 -13.29
CA ASP A 188 -52.26 -9.22 -12.20
C ASP A 188 -51.49 -10.49 -11.82
N TYR A 189 -50.44 -10.30 -11.01
CA TYR A 189 -49.58 -11.38 -10.53
C TYR A 189 -50.34 -12.37 -9.63
N LEU A 190 -51.40 -11.93 -8.93
CA LEU A 190 -52.17 -12.79 -8.03
C LEU A 190 -53.02 -13.79 -8.82
N ALA A 191 -53.68 -13.33 -9.89
CA ALA A 191 -54.42 -14.22 -10.78
C ALA A 191 -53.50 -15.25 -11.46
N ALA A 192 -52.33 -14.83 -11.94
CA ALA A 192 -51.33 -15.73 -12.51
C ALA A 192 -50.77 -16.72 -11.48
N TYR A 193 -50.53 -16.27 -10.25
CA TYR A 193 -50.09 -17.12 -9.13
C TYR A 193 -51.13 -18.18 -8.79
N ASN A 194 -52.41 -17.80 -8.66
CA ASN A 194 -53.48 -18.73 -8.33
C ASN A 194 -53.62 -19.81 -9.40
N GLN A 195 -53.56 -19.42 -10.68
CA GLN A 195 -53.57 -20.39 -11.79
C GLN A 195 -52.34 -21.32 -11.75
N LEU A 196 -51.16 -20.77 -11.46
CA LEU A 196 -49.95 -21.57 -11.32
C LEU A 196 -50.04 -22.52 -10.10
N GLN A 197 -50.71 -22.11 -9.02
CA GLN A 197 -50.92 -22.91 -7.82
C GLN A 197 -51.85 -24.10 -8.06
N GLU A 198 -52.86 -23.95 -8.91
CA GLU A 198 -53.75 -25.05 -9.30
C GLU A 198 -53.03 -26.11 -10.12
N VAL A 199 -52.08 -25.70 -10.97
CA VAL A 199 -51.33 -26.59 -11.86
C VAL A 199 -50.10 -27.17 -11.14
N GLU A 200 -49.17 -26.31 -10.72
CA GLU A 200 -47.92 -26.65 -10.04
C GLU A 200 -47.76 -25.88 -8.70
N PRO A 201 -48.28 -26.41 -7.58
CA PRO A 201 -48.20 -25.77 -6.28
C PRO A 201 -46.77 -25.40 -5.85
N SER A 202 -45.80 -26.29 -6.09
CA SER A 202 -44.39 -26.09 -5.70
C SER A 202 -43.71 -24.97 -6.50
N LEU A 203 -44.03 -24.85 -7.79
CA LEU A 203 -43.51 -23.80 -8.65
C LEU A 203 -44.19 -22.46 -8.35
N ALA A 204 -45.48 -22.49 -8.01
CA ALA A 204 -46.22 -21.30 -7.61
C ALA A 204 -45.58 -20.61 -6.41
N GLU A 205 -45.27 -21.36 -5.34
CA GLU A 205 -44.61 -20.82 -4.14
C GLU A 205 -43.32 -20.03 -4.48
N MET A 206 -42.51 -20.59 -5.38
CA MET A 206 -41.23 -20.01 -5.81
C MET A 206 -41.37 -18.89 -6.85
N SER A 207 -42.56 -18.74 -7.44
CA SER A 207 -42.82 -17.71 -8.46
C SER A 207 -42.87 -16.29 -7.89
N LEU A 208 -43.22 -16.14 -6.60
CA LEU A 208 -43.28 -14.84 -5.91
C LEU A 208 -42.02 -14.54 -5.09
N SER A 209 -41.44 -15.54 -4.43
CA SER A 209 -40.16 -15.38 -3.73
C SER A 209 -39.26 -16.59 -3.90
N LEU A 210 -37.99 -16.32 -4.19
CA LEU A 210 -36.92 -17.31 -4.27
C LEU A 210 -36.34 -17.64 -2.89
N ILE A 211 -36.68 -16.89 -1.84
CA ILE A 211 -36.11 -17.05 -0.50
C ILE A 211 -37.06 -17.87 0.37
N THR A 212 -36.55 -18.95 0.97
CA THR A 212 -37.35 -19.81 1.84
C THR A 212 -37.78 -19.05 3.11
N GLY A 213 -39.09 -19.05 3.40
CA GLY A 213 -39.65 -18.40 4.60
C GLY A 213 -39.80 -16.88 4.50
N ASP A 214 -39.63 -16.29 3.32
CA ASP A 214 -39.82 -14.86 3.09
C ASP A 214 -41.32 -14.49 3.17
N GLN A 215 -41.69 -13.71 4.20
CA GLN A 215 -43.06 -13.28 4.42
C GLN A 215 -43.50 -12.13 3.51
N SER A 216 -42.61 -11.55 2.70
CA SER A 216 -42.93 -10.39 1.82
C SER A 216 -43.93 -10.70 0.70
N THR A 217 -44.34 -11.97 0.55
CA THR A 217 -45.36 -12.46 -0.40
C THR A 217 -46.80 -12.17 0.04
N THR A 218 -47.02 -11.53 1.21
CA THR A 218 -48.36 -11.36 1.84
C THR A 218 -49.41 -10.64 0.98
N PHE A 219 -49.01 -9.99 -0.12
CA PHE A 219 -49.89 -9.25 -1.02
C PHE A 219 -49.97 -9.82 -2.45
N GLY A 220 -49.46 -11.03 -2.70
CA GLY A 220 -49.50 -11.65 -4.04
C GLY A 220 -48.60 -10.95 -5.06
N ARG A 221 -47.56 -10.26 -4.60
CA ARG A 221 -46.60 -9.53 -5.45
C ARG A 221 -45.22 -10.18 -5.39
N PRO A 222 -44.45 -10.16 -6.49
CA PRO A 222 -43.06 -10.60 -6.48
C PRO A 222 -42.19 -9.86 -5.47
N SER A 223 -41.31 -10.59 -4.79
CA SER A 223 -40.40 -10.08 -3.76
C SER A 223 -39.16 -9.41 -4.38
N MET A 224 -38.94 -8.12 -4.10
CA MET A 224 -37.71 -7.42 -4.48
C MET A 224 -36.46 -8.09 -3.88
N SER A 225 -36.59 -8.78 -2.74
CA SER A 225 -35.49 -9.50 -2.10
C SER A 225 -34.96 -10.65 -2.97
N SER A 226 -35.79 -11.21 -3.84
CA SER A 226 -35.40 -12.28 -4.77
C SER A 226 -34.46 -11.78 -5.86
N ASP A 227 -34.72 -10.60 -6.42
CA ASP A 227 -33.84 -9.99 -7.42
C ASP A 227 -32.55 -9.46 -6.78
N ILE A 228 -32.62 -8.95 -5.55
CA ILE A 228 -31.43 -8.64 -4.75
C ILE A 228 -30.60 -9.91 -4.52
N LEU A 229 -31.23 -11.06 -4.25
CA LEU A 229 -30.56 -12.35 -4.14
C LEU A 229 -29.82 -12.70 -5.44
N ILE A 230 -30.49 -12.62 -6.61
CA ILE A 230 -29.86 -12.91 -7.91
C ILE A 230 -28.63 -12.02 -8.12
N GLN A 231 -28.76 -10.71 -7.88
CA GLN A 231 -27.64 -9.77 -7.97
C GLN A 231 -26.51 -10.09 -6.99
N ARG A 232 -26.84 -10.49 -5.75
CA ARG A 232 -25.85 -10.91 -4.76
C ARG A 232 -25.09 -12.14 -5.22
N VAL A 233 -25.79 -13.16 -5.72
CA VAL A 233 -25.18 -14.38 -6.30
C VAL A 233 -24.18 -14.02 -7.39
N GLU A 234 -24.56 -13.15 -8.34
CA GLU A 234 -23.67 -12.74 -9.43
C GLU A 234 -22.38 -12.05 -8.92
N SER A 235 -22.48 -11.30 -7.82
CA SER A 235 -21.33 -10.60 -7.23
C SER A 235 -20.54 -11.40 -6.19
N THR A 236 -21.00 -12.59 -5.80
CA THR A 236 -20.44 -13.37 -4.69
C THR A 236 -18.95 -13.64 -4.86
N ALA A 237 -18.53 -14.10 -6.04
CA ALA A 237 -17.14 -14.48 -6.28
C ALA A 237 -16.15 -13.29 -6.19
N VAL A 238 -16.61 -12.08 -6.52
CA VAL A 238 -15.80 -10.86 -6.48
C VAL A 238 -15.74 -10.30 -5.06
N ARG A 239 -16.85 -10.33 -4.32
CA ARG A 239 -16.94 -9.76 -2.95
C ARG A 239 -16.05 -10.45 -1.92
N GLN A 240 -15.63 -11.68 -2.16
CA GLN A 240 -14.79 -12.42 -1.23
C GLN A 240 -13.33 -11.96 -1.22
N ILE A 241 -12.90 -11.10 -2.15
CA ILE A 241 -11.48 -10.79 -2.36
C ILE A 241 -11.27 -9.28 -2.40
N LYS A 242 -10.24 -8.81 -1.71
CA LYS A 242 -9.77 -7.43 -1.79
C LYS A 242 -8.91 -7.27 -3.05
N GLU A 243 -9.43 -6.63 -4.10
CA GLU A 243 -8.73 -6.46 -5.40
C GLU A 243 -7.49 -5.56 -5.36
N ARG A 244 -7.16 -4.97 -4.20
CA ARG A 244 -5.99 -4.07 -4.00
C ARG A 244 -4.66 -4.71 -4.44
N TYR A 245 -4.53 -6.02 -4.36
CA TYR A 245 -3.34 -6.74 -4.82
C TYR A 245 -3.08 -6.54 -6.31
N ALA A 246 -4.14 -6.45 -7.14
CA ALA A 246 -4.01 -6.29 -8.58
C ALA A 246 -3.41 -4.91 -8.91
N GLN A 247 -3.89 -3.84 -8.26
CA GLN A 247 -3.31 -2.51 -8.44
C GLN A 247 -1.83 -2.47 -8.01
N LYS A 248 -1.52 -3.15 -6.90
CA LYS A 248 -0.15 -3.22 -6.39
C LYS A 248 0.76 -4.07 -7.27
N PHE A 249 0.23 -5.11 -7.92
CA PHE A 249 0.96 -5.85 -8.96
C PHE A 249 1.42 -4.91 -10.06
N LEU A 250 0.52 -4.08 -10.61
CA LEU A 250 0.83 -3.14 -11.68
C LEU A 250 1.86 -2.08 -11.26
N GLU A 251 1.66 -1.45 -10.09
CA GLU A 251 2.56 -0.40 -9.59
C GLU A 251 3.98 -0.90 -9.34
N TYR A 252 4.14 -2.14 -8.87
CA TYR A 252 5.43 -2.66 -8.43
C TYR A 252 6.08 -3.64 -9.42
N LYS A 253 5.46 -3.94 -10.57
CA LYS A 253 5.97 -4.92 -11.55
C LYS A 253 7.39 -4.64 -12.05
N ASP A 254 7.80 -3.38 -12.07
CA ASP A 254 9.12 -2.93 -12.54
C ASP A 254 10.10 -2.61 -11.39
N ILE A 255 9.61 -2.53 -10.15
CA ILE A 255 10.38 -2.17 -8.94
C ILE A 255 10.76 -3.41 -8.14
N VAL A 256 9.90 -4.43 -8.21
CA VAL A 256 10.00 -5.65 -7.44
C VAL A 256 10.32 -6.80 -8.38
N GLU A 257 11.21 -7.69 -7.93
CA GLU A 257 11.52 -8.92 -8.66
C GLU A 257 10.21 -9.66 -8.98
N LEU A 258 10.08 -10.13 -10.23
CA LEU A 258 8.85 -10.79 -10.73
C LEU A 258 8.32 -11.89 -9.81
N GLU A 259 9.19 -12.58 -9.08
CA GLU A 259 8.81 -13.61 -8.09
C GLU A 259 7.97 -13.07 -6.94
N TYR A 260 8.22 -11.83 -6.50
CA TYR A 260 7.47 -11.20 -5.42
C TYR A 260 6.19 -10.54 -5.92
N THR A 261 6.16 -10.01 -7.15
CA THR A 261 5.03 -9.19 -7.67
C THR A 261 3.67 -9.88 -7.54
N ALA A 262 3.63 -11.21 -7.63
CA ALA A 262 2.43 -12.03 -7.50
C ALA A 262 1.95 -12.27 -6.05
N ASN A 263 2.81 -12.00 -5.05
CA ASN A 263 2.64 -12.40 -3.66
C ASN A 263 2.45 -11.18 -2.74
N TYR A 264 1.56 -10.25 -3.12
CA TYR A 264 1.23 -9.10 -2.28
C TYR A 264 0.41 -9.54 -1.05
N ILE A 265 0.77 -9.09 0.14
CA ILE A 265 -0.04 -9.23 1.36
C ILE A 265 -0.63 -7.86 1.71
N ASN A 266 -1.91 -7.82 2.09
CA ASN A 266 -2.50 -6.59 2.60
C ASN A 266 -1.83 -6.16 3.91
N SER A 267 -1.75 -4.86 4.10
CA SER A 267 -1.36 -4.28 5.37
C SER A 267 -2.16 -3.03 5.68
N ASP A 268 -2.40 -2.85 6.97
CA ASP A 268 -2.77 -1.57 7.52
C ASP A 268 -1.51 -0.79 7.85
N SER A 269 -1.61 0.53 7.90
CA SER A 269 -0.45 1.35 8.16
C SER A 269 -0.80 2.69 8.77
N LEU A 270 0.12 3.19 9.60
CA LEU A 270 0.02 4.49 10.25
C LEU A 270 1.28 5.28 9.95
N VAL A 271 1.14 6.54 9.53
CA VAL A 271 2.26 7.47 9.40
C VAL A 271 1.93 8.76 10.13
N LYS A 272 2.82 9.17 11.03
CA LYS A 272 2.65 10.35 11.88
C LYS A 272 3.94 11.13 11.96
N VAL A 273 3.83 12.45 12.05
CA VAL A 273 4.96 13.36 12.18
C VAL A 273 4.96 13.88 13.61
N ILE A 274 6.06 13.65 14.32
CA ILE A 274 6.24 14.08 15.71
C ILE A 274 7.53 14.89 15.78
N LYS A 275 7.50 16.00 16.52
CA LYS A 275 8.70 16.78 16.81
C LYS A 275 9.29 16.29 18.13
N ASP A 276 10.54 15.87 18.09
CA ASP A 276 11.26 15.46 19.29
C ASP A 276 11.82 16.69 20.05
N SER A 277 12.24 16.46 21.30
CA SER A 277 12.98 17.38 22.17
C SER A 277 14.18 18.08 21.52
N SER A 278 14.85 17.44 20.55
CA SER A 278 15.93 18.04 19.75
C SER A 278 15.45 19.07 18.71
N SER A 279 14.16 19.37 18.66
CA SER A 279 13.49 20.19 17.64
C SER A 279 13.52 19.61 16.23
N LEU A 280 13.96 18.36 16.06
CA LEU A 280 13.86 17.64 14.79
C LEU A 280 12.48 17.00 14.63
N TYR A 281 11.95 17.07 13.41
CA TYR A 281 10.77 16.31 13.03
C TYR A 281 11.18 14.89 12.65
N PHE A 282 10.44 13.93 13.20
CA PHE A 282 10.55 12.52 12.87
C PHE A 282 9.26 12.05 12.19
N VAL A 283 9.44 11.33 11.10
CA VAL A 283 8.37 10.54 10.49
C VAL A 283 8.36 9.20 11.19
N HIS A 284 7.27 8.92 11.89
CA HIS A 284 6.97 7.63 12.50
C HIS A 284 6.08 6.85 11.54
N TYR A 285 6.42 5.59 11.30
CA TYR A 285 5.60 4.71 10.46
C TYR A 285 5.40 3.35 11.11
N ALA A 286 4.24 2.76 10.88
CA ALA A 286 3.89 1.40 11.22
C ALA A 286 3.29 0.70 10.01
N ILE A 287 3.68 -0.56 9.79
CA ILE A 287 3.10 -1.46 8.79
C ILE A 287 2.62 -2.70 9.56
N GLU A 288 1.31 -2.88 9.63
CA GLU A 288 0.65 -4.00 10.29
C GLU A 288 0.22 -5.01 9.24
N LEU A 289 0.87 -6.18 9.24
CA LEU A 289 0.64 -7.23 8.26
C LEU A 289 -0.67 -7.98 8.56
N GLU A 290 -1.45 -8.27 7.52
CA GLU A 290 -2.64 -9.13 7.63
C GLU A 290 -2.25 -10.56 8.06
N ARG A 291 -1.08 -11.03 7.65
CA ARG A 291 -0.48 -12.31 8.06
C ARG A 291 1.04 -12.29 7.97
N LEU A 292 1.70 -13.17 8.72
CA LEU A 292 3.14 -13.39 8.64
C LEU A 292 3.44 -14.84 8.23
N SER A 293 4.11 -15.00 7.09
CA SER A 293 4.63 -16.31 6.67
C SER A 293 6.04 -16.52 7.22
N VAL A 294 6.26 -17.69 7.80
CA VAL A 294 7.53 -18.11 8.41
C VAL A 294 7.95 -19.47 7.88
N ASN A 295 9.24 -19.78 7.98
CA ASN A 295 9.76 -21.12 7.73
C ASN A 295 10.10 -21.83 9.05
N LEU A 296 10.10 -23.15 9.05
CA LEU A 296 10.41 -23.99 10.21
C LEU A 296 11.74 -24.72 9.96
N TYR A 297 12.71 -24.53 10.86
CA TYR A 297 13.97 -25.26 10.85
C TYR A 297 14.40 -25.61 12.27
N GLN A 298 14.75 -26.87 12.52
CA GLN A 298 15.21 -27.35 13.83
C GLN A 298 14.32 -26.89 15.01
N ASN A 299 13.00 -26.97 14.85
CA ASN A 299 12.00 -26.58 15.84
C ASN A 299 11.95 -25.08 16.18
N LYS A 300 12.51 -24.21 15.32
CA LYS A 300 12.36 -22.76 15.38
C LYS A 300 11.67 -22.23 14.14
N TYR A 301 10.74 -21.31 14.33
CA TYR A 301 10.09 -20.58 13.26
C TYR A 301 10.88 -19.31 12.99
N TYR A 302 11.18 -19.00 11.74
CA TYR A 302 11.95 -17.81 11.41
C TYR A 302 11.54 -17.18 10.09
N THR A 303 11.78 -15.88 9.97
CA THR A 303 11.67 -15.14 8.72
C THR A 303 12.65 -13.97 8.69
N THR A 304 13.03 -13.56 7.49
CA THR A 304 13.83 -12.35 7.27
C THR A 304 13.03 -11.40 6.40
N LEU A 305 12.72 -10.23 6.97
CA LEU A 305 12.01 -9.18 6.26
C LEU A 305 13.00 -8.08 5.84
N LYS A 306 12.88 -7.61 4.61
CA LYS A 306 13.67 -6.51 4.06
C LYS A 306 12.79 -5.30 3.86
N LEU A 307 13.06 -4.22 4.59
CA LEU A 307 12.31 -2.98 4.53
C LEU A 307 13.11 -1.92 3.77
N ASN A 308 12.54 -1.40 2.68
CA ASN A 308 13.11 -0.35 1.85
C ASN A 308 12.20 0.88 1.86
N GLY A 309 12.70 2.02 2.33
CA GLY A 309 11.95 3.28 2.34
C GLY A 309 12.57 4.29 1.40
N THR A 310 11.73 5.02 0.66
CA THR A 310 12.12 6.14 -0.21
C THR A 310 11.23 7.33 0.07
N VAL A 311 11.82 8.51 0.16
CA VAL A 311 11.13 9.79 0.32
C VAL A 311 11.48 10.68 -0.87
N LEU A 312 10.45 11.05 -1.63
CA LEU A 312 10.57 11.88 -2.82
C LEU A 312 10.02 13.28 -2.55
N ASP A 313 10.63 14.31 -3.12
CA ASP A 313 10.00 15.63 -3.22
C ASP A 313 8.90 15.64 -4.31
N PRO A 314 8.12 16.72 -4.45
CA PRO A 314 7.04 16.80 -5.45
C PRO A 314 7.54 16.77 -6.91
N ARG A 315 8.85 16.90 -7.13
CA ARG A 315 9.50 16.84 -8.45
C ARG A 315 10.03 15.42 -8.76
N GLY A 316 9.81 14.46 -7.86
CA GLY A 316 10.30 13.08 -8.00
C GLY A 316 11.76 12.91 -7.60
N LYS A 317 12.42 13.90 -7.00
CA LYS A 317 13.80 13.79 -6.54
C LYS A 317 13.87 13.03 -5.23
N ILE A 318 14.77 12.05 -5.14
CA ILE A 318 15.03 11.33 -3.88
C ILE A 318 15.68 12.27 -2.87
N ILE A 319 15.01 12.46 -1.73
CA ILE A 319 15.47 13.26 -0.60
C ILE A 319 16.10 12.37 0.46
N HIS A 320 15.44 11.26 0.78
CA HIS A 320 15.91 10.28 1.74
C HIS A 320 15.59 8.86 1.25
N GLN A 321 16.51 7.94 1.52
CA GLN A 321 16.32 6.51 1.27
C GLN A 321 16.97 5.72 2.40
N PHE A 322 16.34 4.61 2.77
CA PHE A 322 16.86 3.72 3.80
C PHE A 322 16.50 2.27 3.49
N GLU A 323 17.35 1.36 3.95
CA GLU A 323 17.16 -0.09 3.87
C GLU A 323 17.42 -0.69 5.26
N ARG A 324 16.58 -1.65 5.66
CA ARG A 324 16.68 -2.30 6.97
C ARG A 324 16.27 -3.79 6.88
N PRO A 325 17.20 -4.73 7.10
CA PRO A 325 16.84 -6.13 7.34
C PRO A 325 16.26 -6.28 8.75
N ILE A 326 15.30 -7.18 8.89
CA ILE A 326 14.60 -7.51 10.13
C ILE A 326 14.52 -9.03 10.22
N SER A 327 15.40 -9.62 11.02
CA SER A 327 15.37 -11.05 11.32
C SER A 327 14.44 -11.30 12.48
N LEU A 328 13.47 -12.20 12.29
CA LEU A 328 12.50 -12.61 13.30
C LEU A 328 12.65 -14.11 13.54
N GLU A 329 12.77 -14.49 14.80
CA GLU A 329 12.76 -15.87 15.26
C GLU A 329 11.69 -16.03 16.33
N PHE A 330 10.95 -17.13 16.27
CA PHE A 330 9.87 -17.47 17.18
C PHE A 330 10.00 -18.91 17.65
N ASP A 331 9.72 -19.12 18.92
CA ASP A 331 9.41 -20.45 19.45
C ASP A 331 7.95 -20.86 19.13
N GLU A 332 7.56 -22.05 19.57
CA GLU A 332 6.24 -22.61 19.29
C GLU A 332 5.08 -21.84 19.95
N GLU A 333 5.30 -21.24 21.12
CA GLU A 333 4.27 -20.42 21.79
C GLU A 333 4.13 -19.06 21.14
N GLN A 334 5.26 -18.43 20.81
CA GLN A 334 5.31 -17.14 20.14
C GLN A 334 4.68 -17.20 18.75
N ILE A 335 4.93 -18.26 17.97
CA ILE A 335 4.30 -18.37 16.66
C ILE A 335 2.80 -18.63 16.76
N LYS A 336 2.31 -19.32 17.79
CA LYS A 336 0.87 -19.43 18.06
C LYS A 336 0.27 -18.04 18.31
N GLN A 337 0.94 -17.18 19.08
CA GLN A 337 0.46 -15.81 19.27
C GLN A 337 0.49 -14.98 17.98
N VAL A 338 1.60 -15.02 17.22
CA VAL A 338 1.79 -14.25 15.97
C VAL A 338 1.00 -14.80 14.78
N SER A 339 0.56 -16.05 14.81
CA SER A 339 -0.36 -16.59 13.79
C SER A 339 -1.82 -16.18 14.04
N HIS A 340 -2.18 -15.97 15.31
CA HIS A 340 -3.52 -15.50 15.70
C HIS A 340 -3.62 -13.96 15.79
N SER A 341 -2.49 -13.24 15.73
CA SER A 341 -2.41 -11.78 15.78
C SER A 341 -1.57 -11.23 14.63
N SER A 342 -1.71 -9.95 14.31
CA SER A 342 -0.91 -9.30 13.26
C SER A 342 0.52 -8.99 13.75
N LEU A 343 1.49 -8.97 12.82
CA LEU A 343 2.81 -8.39 13.07
C LEU A 343 2.80 -6.91 12.68
N SER A 344 3.12 -6.01 13.59
CA SER A 344 3.31 -4.58 13.29
C SER A 344 4.78 -4.17 13.35
N ILE A 345 5.28 -3.65 12.23
CA ILE A 345 6.65 -3.18 12.08
C ILE A 345 6.69 -1.67 12.22
N HIS A 346 7.29 -1.19 13.29
CA HIS A 346 7.43 0.22 13.59
C HIS A 346 8.83 0.71 13.22
N GLY A 347 8.90 1.92 12.67
CA GLY A 347 10.14 2.62 12.41
C GLY A 347 9.97 4.12 12.53
N MET A 348 11.10 4.82 12.52
CA MET A 348 11.13 6.26 12.48
C MET A 348 12.41 6.75 11.83
N PHE A 349 12.37 7.94 11.24
CA PHE A 349 13.55 8.62 10.70
C PHE A 349 13.34 10.14 10.73
N PRO A 350 14.41 10.94 10.89
CA PRO A 350 14.30 12.40 10.85
C PRO A 350 14.06 12.86 9.40
N LEU A 351 13.28 13.92 9.21
CA LEU A 351 13.04 14.49 7.88
C LEU A 351 13.07 16.02 7.93
N ILE A 352 13.68 16.64 6.93
CA ILE A 352 13.70 18.10 6.76
C ILE A 352 12.29 18.67 6.48
N PRO A 353 12.03 19.95 6.78
CA PRO A 353 10.78 20.62 6.38
C PRO A 353 10.50 20.57 4.88
N GLY A 354 9.23 20.38 4.51
CA GLY A 354 8.78 20.35 3.12
C GLY A 354 7.61 19.39 2.86
N ASN A 355 7.19 19.34 1.60
CA ASN A 355 6.20 18.38 1.10
C ASN A 355 6.90 17.19 0.47
N PHE A 356 6.50 15.97 0.82
CA PHE A 356 7.13 14.74 0.31
C PHE A 356 6.10 13.65 0.05
N LYS A 357 6.49 12.66 -0.75
CA LYS A 357 5.82 11.36 -0.83
C LYS A 357 6.74 10.30 -0.22
N ILE A 358 6.29 9.61 0.81
CA ILE A 358 6.97 8.42 1.35
C ILE A 358 6.41 7.17 0.68
N SER A 359 7.32 6.26 0.30
CA SER A 359 7.01 4.90 -0.14
C SER A 359 7.88 3.92 0.65
N VAL A 360 7.25 2.99 1.37
CA VAL A 360 7.94 1.94 2.13
C VAL A 360 7.51 0.60 1.59
N LEU A 361 8.48 -0.20 1.16
CA LEU A 361 8.31 -1.54 0.65
C LEU A 361 8.87 -2.53 1.67
N LEU A 362 8.07 -3.50 2.08
CA LEU A 362 8.46 -4.55 2.99
C LEU A 362 8.36 -5.89 2.27
N LYS A 363 9.48 -6.60 2.15
CA LYS A 363 9.56 -7.92 1.50
C LYS A 363 9.86 -8.98 2.54
N ASN A 364 9.27 -10.16 2.41
CA ASN A 364 9.69 -11.37 3.11
C ASN A 364 10.62 -12.16 2.19
N GLU A 365 11.91 -12.22 2.53
CA GLU A 365 12.92 -12.84 1.68
C GLU A 365 12.77 -14.36 1.55
N ILE A 366 12.04 -14.98 2.50
CA ILE A 366 11.81 -16.42 2.55
C ILE A 366 10.54 -16.78 1.77
N SER A 367 9.39 -16.21 2.13
CA SER A 367 8.11 -16.54 1.47
C SER A 367 7.92 -15.84 0.11
N LYS A 368 8.83 -14.94 -0.25
CA LYS A 368 8.74 -14.08 -1.43
C LYS A 368 7.48 -13.23 -1.46
N GLU A 369 6.88 -12.96 -0.31
CA GLU A 369 5.73 -12.05 -0.20
C GLU A 369 6.19 -10.60 0.01
N PHE A 370 5.34 -9.63 -0.30
CA PHE A 370 5.62 -8.22 -0.02
C PHE A 370 4.38 -7.42 0.34
N THR A 371 4.58 -6.30 1.00
CA THR A 371 3.57 -5.26 1.18
C THR A 371 4.18 -3.88 1.02
N SER A 372 3.33 -2.86 0.93
CA SER A 372 3.76 -1.49 0.70
C SER A 372 2.91 -0.48 1.45
N LEU A 373 3.54 0.59 1.91
CA LEU A 373 2.92 1.78 2.49
C LEU A 373 3.31 3.00 1.65
N GLU A 374 2.33 3.81 1.26
CA GLU A 374 2.55 5.08 0.57
C GLU A 374 1.70 6.20 1.19
N ARG A 375 2.33 7.35 1.47
CA ARG A 375 1.64 8.53 2.01
C ARG A 375 2.28 9.83 1.52
N ASN A 376 1.46 10.86 1.36
CA ASN A 376 1.97 12.23 1.25
C ASN A 376 2.26 12.75 2.65
N LEU A 377 3.34 13.51 2.80
CA LEU A 377 3.81 14.07 4.05
C LEU A 377 4.01 15.57 3.90
N LEU A 378 3.54 16.30 4.90
CA LEU A 378 3.91 17.68 5.14
C LEU A 378 4.74 17.72 6.42
N ILE A 379 6.00 18.09 6.30
CA ILE A 379 6.87 18.38 7.45
C ILE A 379 6.87 19.89 7.63
N PRO A 380 6.37 20.40 8.76
CA PRO A 380 6.30 21.83 8.99
C PRO A 380 7.66 22.54 8.98
N GLY A 381 7.64 23.82 8.60
CA GLY A 381 8.81 24.68 8.64
C GLY A 381 8.89 25.52 9.91
N ASP A 382 10.06 26.10 10.19
CA ASP A 382 10.26 26.94 11.39
C ASP A 382 9.52 28.30 11.33
N GLN A 383 8.90 28.64 10.20
CA GLN A 383 8.10 29.86 10.04
C GLN A 383 6.69 29.74 10.62
N ASP A 384 6.24 28.53 10.95
CA ASP A 384 4.91 28.31 11.47
C ASP A 384 4.87 28.55 12.98
N THR A 385 4.21 29.63 13.41
CA THR A 385 4.28 30.10 14.79
C THR A 385 3.39 29.34 15.78
N LEU A 386 2.35 28.66 15.31
CA LEU A 386 1.46 27.83 16.14
C LEU A 386 0.92 26.67 15.30
N GLN A 387 1.14 25.43 15.74
CA GLN A 387 0.79 24.23 14.96
C GLN A 387 0.37 23.06 15.82
N MET A 388 -0.56 22.25 15.31
CA MET A 388 -0.98 21.00 15.91
C MET A 388 -0.57 19.82 15.01
N THR A 389 0.11 18.81 15.57
CA THR A 389 0.38 17.56 14.83
C THR A 389 -0.90 16.78 14.61
N SER A 390 -0.93 15.88 13.62
CA SER A 390 -2.03 14.92 13.48
C SER A 390 -2.20 14.11 14.77
N LEU A 391 -3.44 13.75 15.08
CA LEU A 391 -3.75 12.97 16.28
C LEU A 391 -3.23 11.55 16.12
N ILE A 392 -2.70 10.98 17.19
CA ILE A 392 -2.37 9.57 17.32
C ILE A 392 -3.35 9.00 18.33
N ILE A 393 -4.21 8.11 17.85
CA ILE A 393 -5.16 7.40 18.69
C ILE A 393 -4.69 5.98 18.95
N GLY A 394 -4.86 5.49 20.17
CA GLY A 394 -4.40 4.17 20.59
C GLY A 394 -5.25 3.58 21.69
N TYR A 395 -5.26 2.26 21.81
CA TYR A 395 -6.06 1.52 22.80
C TYR A 395 -5.39 1.45 24.18
N ASN A 396 -4.12 1.85 24.27
CA ASN A 396 -3.39 1.91 25.54
C ASN A 396 -2.19 2.86 25.45
N MET A 397 -1.72 3.33 26.60
CA MET A 397 -0.45 4.02 26.74
C MET A 397 0.29 3.49 27.97
N LYS A 398 1.61 3.40 27.86
CA LYS A 398 2.47 3.12 29.01
C LYS A 398 3.53 4.18 29.11
N GLU A 399 3.87 4.54 30.33
CA GLU A 399 5.07 5.33 30.57
C GLU A 399 6.28 4.51 30.11
N ALA A 400 7.06 5.09 29.21
CA ALA A 400 8.29 4.50 28.74
C ALA A 400 9.29 4.57 29.88
N SER A 401 9.80 3.41 30.33
CA SER A 401 10.97 3.37 31.21
C SER A 401 12.05 4.29 30.65
N PRO A 402 12.77 5.08 31.47
CA PRO A 402 13.83 5.98 31.00
C PRO A 402 14.75 5.18 30.10
N ALA A 403 14.62 5.40 28.79
CA ALA A 403 15.36 4.63 27.82
C ALA A 403 16.83 4.94 28.07
N GLN A 404 17.71 3.95 27.88
CA GLN A 404 19.17 4.11 27.85
C GLN A 404 19.57 5.03 26.67
N ASN A 405 19.16 6.30 26.70
CA ASN A 405 19.34 7.31 25.67
C ASN A 405 18.98 6.79 24.26
N ARG A 406 17.77 6.24 24.05
CA ARG A 406 17.28 5.74 22.75
C ARG A 406 15.89 6.27 22.43
N LEU A 407 15.68 6.69 21.18
CA LEU A 407 14.38 7.12 20.68
C LEU A 407 13.54 5.92 20.22
N ARG A 408 12.23 6.00 20.44
CA ARG A 408 11.27 4.94 20.14
C ARG A 408 10.16 5.47 19.21
N PRO A 409 9.72 4.67 18.22
CA PRO A 409 8.58 5.02 17.40
C PRO A 409 7.30 5.20 18.22
N PHE A 410 6.49 6.22 17.88
CA PHE A 410 5.21 6.52 18.52
C PHE A 410 5.31 6.73 20.04
N GLN A 411 6.44 7.27 20.48
CA GLN A 411 6.60 7.83 21.82
C GLN A 411 6.38 9.34 21.76
N ILE A 412 5.57 9.86 22.67
CA ILE A 412 5.27 11.28 22.83
C ILE A 412 5.49 11.67 24.30
N GLY A 413 6.46 12.55 24.54
CA GLY A 413 6.97 12.81 25.89
C GLY A 413 7.40 11.50 26.58
N PRO A 414 6.93 11.23 27.81
CA PRO A 414 7.23 9.99 28.53
C PRO A 414 6.34 8.82 28.09
N TYR A 415 5.32 9.03 27.26
CA TYR A 415 4.31 8.00 26.97
C TYR A 415 4.57 7.30 25.64
N ARG A 416 4.58 5.96 25.67
CA ARG A 416 4.49 5.13 24.48
C ARG A 416 3.03 4.80 24.20
N ILE A 417 2.59 5.11 22.98
CA ILE A 417 1.22 4.87 22.53
C ILE A 417 1.14 3.49 21.84
N TYR A 418 0.17 2.69 22.24
CA TYR A 418 -0.14 1.39 21.64
C TYR A 418 -1.44 1.52 20.85
N PHE A 419 -1.40 1.14 19.58
CA PHE A 419 -2.51 1.31 18.63
C PHE A 419 -2.58 0.13 17.67
N GLN A 420 -3.73 -0.01 17.00
CA GLN A 420 -3.87 -0.84 15.80
C GLN A 420 -4.03 0.07 14.60
N ALA A 421 -3.36 -0.23 13.49
CA ALA A 421 -3.32 0.66 12.33
C ALA A 421 -4.69 0.78 11.65
N ASN A 422 -5.58 -0.20 11.82
CA ASN A 422 -6.97 -0.16 11.38
C ASN A 422 -7.89 0.69 12.27
N ARG A 423 -7.40 1.17 13.42
CA ARG A 423 -8.15 2.04 14.37
C ARG A 423 -9.46 1.42 14.87
N VAL A 424 -9.45 0.10 15.09
CA VAL A 424 -10.58 -0.63 15.70
C VAL A 424 -10.34 -0.78 17.21
N PHE A 425 -11.38 -0.50 17.99
CA PHE A 425 -11.36 -0.49 19.45
C PHE A 425 -12.45 -1.39 20.03
N LEU A 426 -12.14 -2.01 21.17
CA LEU A 426 -13.11 -2.67 22.03
C LEU A 426 -13.77 -1.63 22.94
N ARG A 427 -14.99 -1.90 23.40
CA ARG A 427 -15.68 -1.05 24.38
C ARG A 427 -14.93 -0.91 25.71
N GLN A 428 -14.19 -1.96 26.09
CA GLN A 428 -13.39 -1.99 27.32
C GLN A 428 -12.02 -1.31 27.18
N ASP A 429 -11.67 -0.79 26.00
CA ASP A 429 -10.41 -0.05 25.83
C ASP A 429 -10.51 1.36 26.38
N ASP A 430 -9.35 1.91 26.77
CA ASP A 430 -9.15 3.35 26.87
C ASP A 430 -8.81 3.89 25.47
N LEU A 431 -9.60 4.82 24.94
CA LEU A 431 -9.17 5.62 23.80
C LEU A 431 -8.16 6.67 24.26
N VAL A 432 -6.90 6.41 23.96
CA VAL A 432 -5.82 7.38 24.11
C VAL A 432 -5.82 8.31 22.91
N VAL A 433 -5.93 9.62 23.14
CA VAL A 433 -5.77 10.66 22.11
C VAL A 433 -4.51 11.46 22.42
N SER A 434 -3.55 11.44 21.50
CA SER A 434 -2.26 12.11 21.71
C SER A 434 -1.81 12.94 20.51
N PHE A 435 -1.22 14.10 20.78
CA PHE A 435 -0.78 15.07 19.77
C PHE A 435 0.16 16.11 20.41
N GLN A 436 0.81 16.93 19.58
CA GLN A 436 1.61 18.06 20.05
C GLN A 436 1.04 19.37 19.54
N ILE A 437 1.08 20.41 20.37
CA ILE A 437 0.87 21.80 19.93
C ILE A 437 2.14 22.59 20.13
N HIS A 438 2.81 22.92 19.03
CA HIS A 438 4.03 23.72 19.01
C HIS A 438 3.69 25.20 18.89
N GLY A 439 4.52 26.07 19.46
CA GLY A 439 4.35 27.51 19.32
C GLY A 439 3.28 28.14 20.23
N LEU A 440 2.88 27.46 21.30
CA LEU A 440 1.95 27.99 22.31
C LEU A 440 2.53 29.25 22.97
N SER A 441 1.88 30.39 22.71
CA SER A 441 2.13 31.66 23.39
C SER A 441 1.77 31.58 24.88
N GLN A 442 2.28 32.50 25.70
CA GLN A 442 1.94 32.54 27.12
C GLN A 442 0.42 32.65 27.37
N ALA A 443 -0.28 33.48 26.59
CA ALA A 443 -1.74 33.62 26.69
C ALA A 443 -2.47 32.30 26.41
N LEU A 444 -2.02 31.53 25.40
CA LEU A 444 -2.60 30.22 25.10
C LEU A 444 -2.30 29.18 26.17
N ARG A 445 -1.13 29.25 26.83
CA ARG A 445 -0.81 28.37 27.96
C ARG A 445 -1.69 28.66 29.17
N GLU A 446 -1.98 29.92 29.45
CA GLU A 446 -2.73 30.34 30.64
C GLU A 446 -4.25 30.24 30.46
N LYS A 447 -4.77 30.59 29.27
CA LYS A 447 -6.21 30.73 28.99
C LYS A 447 -6.74 29.78 27.92
N GLY A 448 -5.86 29.06 27.23
CA GLY A 448 -6.28 28.15 26.17
C GLY A 448 -7.08 26.97 26.71
N GLU A 449 -8.03 26.50 25.91
CA GLU A 449 -8.85 25.32 26.19
C GLU A 449 -8.75 24.32 25.03
N ILE A 450 -8.61 23.03 25.35
CA ILE A 450 -8.69 21.94 24.38
C ILE A 450 -10.08 21.33 24.46
N LYS A 451 -10.82 21.41 23.35
CA LYS A 451 -12.12 20.75 23.16
C LYS A 451 -11.91 19.43 22.41
N TYR A 452 -12.33 18.32 23.01
CA TYR A 452 -12.46 17.00 22.39
C TYR A 452 -13.93 16.78 22.04
N SER A 453 -14.26 16.71 20.75
CA SER A 453 -15.62 16.45 20.26
C SER A 453 -15.66 15.08 19.57
N PHE A 454 -16.47 14.17 20.10
CA PHE A 454 -16.74 12.87 19.52
C PHE A 454 -18.00 12.97 18.67
N ILE A 455 -17.91 12.58 17.40
CA ILE A 455 -18.96 12.71 16.40
C ILE A 455 -19.36 11.31 15.93
N LYS A 456 -20.66 11.05 15.83
CA LYS A 456 -21.25 9.81 15.32
C LYS A 456 -22.35 10.17 14.33
N ASN A 457 -22.29 9.64 13.10
CA ASN A 457 -23.27 9.94 12.04
C ASN A 457 -23.47 11.47 11.82
N GLU A 458 -22.37 12.24 11.80
CA GLU A 458 -22.37 13.70 11.68
C GLU A 458 -22.97 14.48 12.86
N GLU A 459 -23.40 13.80 13.94
CA GLU A 459 -23.91 14.42 15.16
C GLU A 459 -22.88 14.37 16.30
N GLU A 460 -22.80 15.44 17.09
CA GLU A 460 -21.94 15.50 18.28
C GLU A 460 -22.49 14.56 19.37
N PHE A 461 -21.75 13.50 19.69
CA PHE A 461 -22.11 12.49 20.67
C PHE A 461 -21.63 12.85 22.09
N LEU A 462 -20.40 13.34 22.21
CA LEU A 462 -19.77 13.67 23.48
C LEU A 462 -18.76 14.80 23.29
N THR A 463 -18.78 15.78 24.19
CA THR A 463 -17.80 16.87 24.23
C THR A 463 -17.14 16.95 25.60
N ILE A 464 -15.81 17.08 25.61
CA ILE A 464 -15.01 17.25 26.83
C ILE A 464 -14.05 18.42 26.61
N ASN A 465 -14.01 19.34 27.57
CA ASN A 465 -13.11 20.49 27.55
C ASN A 465 -12.08 20.37 28.68
N LYS A 466 -10.82 20.70 28.39
CA LYS A 466 -9.73 20.78 29.38
C LYS A 466 -8.89 22.02 29.16
N ARG A 467 -8.38 22.64 30.22
CA ARG A 467 -7.48 23.81 30.07
C ARG A 467 -6.08 23.37 29.68
N VAL A 468 -5.39 24.18 28.90
CA VAL A 468 -4.01 23.90 28.46
C VAL A 468 -3.04 23.82 29.65
N ASN A 469 -3.26 24.60 30.72
CA ASN A 469 -2.43 24.58 31.92
C ASN A 469 -2.61 23.35 32.82
N GLU A 470 -3.61 22.49 32.55
CA GLU A 470 -3.76 21.20 33.23
C GLU A 470 -2.75 20.16 32.72
N TYR A 471 -2.11 20.40 31.57
CA TYR A 471 -1.11 19.51 30.98
C TYR A 471 0.30 19.87 31.47
N LEU A 472 0.99 18.90 32.09
CA LEU A 472 2.33 19.08 32.63
C LEU A 472 3.45 18.93 31.58
N GLU A 473 3.19 18.16 30.51
CA GLU A 473 4.20 17.71 29.54
C GLU A 473 4.19 18.50 28.23
N LEU A 474 3.85 19.80 28.27
CA LEU A 474 3.83 20.66 27.09
C LEU A 474 5.16 20.60 26.32
N PRO A 475 5.16 20.53 24.97
CA PRO A 475 4.02 20.71 24.06
C PRO A 475 3.20 19.44 23.80
N ASN A 476 3.41 18.36 24.57
CA ASN A 476 2.74 17.08 24.39
C ASN A 476 1.40 17.06 25.13
N PHE A 477 0.35 16.64 24.43
CA PHE A 477 -0.98 16.43 24.96
C PHE A 477 -1.30 14.95 24.82
N VAL A 478 -1.67 14.31 25.93
CA VAL A 478 -2.04 12.90 25.96
C VAL A 478 -3.23 12.77 26.91
N GLU A 479 -4.35 12.30 26.38
CA GLU A 479 -5.59 12.12 27.13
C GLU A 479 -6.16 10.72 26.94
N LYS A 480 -6.87 10.25 27.96
CA LYS A 480 -7.55 8.96 27.97
C LYS A 480 -9.05 9.15 28.14
N PHE A 481 -9.83 8.43 27.33
CA PHE A 481 -11.29 8.41 27.39
C PHE A 481 -11.77 6.96 27.48
N SER A 482 -12.62 6.64 28.46
CA SER A 482 -13.27 5.32 28.50
C SER A 482 -14.25 5.19 27.32
N LEU A 483 -14.25 4.02 26.68
CA LEU A 483 -15.16 3.66 25.61
C LEU A 483 -16.42 2.91 26.09
N ASP A 484 -16.66 2.80 27.40
CA ASP A 484 -17.75 2.00 27.96
C ASP A 484 -19.13 2.38 27.38
N ASN A 485 -19.35 3.68 27.16
CA ASN A 485 -20.60 4.24 26.64
C ASN A 485 -20.65 4.37 25.11
N PHE A 486 -19.59 3.96 24.41
CA PHE A 486 -19.55 4.00 22.95
C PHE A 486 -20.12 2.69 22.39
N PHE A 487 -21.32 2.77 21.80
CA PHE A 487 -21.92 1.62 21.11
C PHE A 487 -21.15 1.28 19.83
N PRO A 488 -21.15 0.01 19.35
CA PRO A 488 -20.49 -0.36 18.11
C PRO A 488 -20.96 0.51 16.94
N ALA A 489 -20.03 1.29 16.39
CA ALA A 489 -20.26 2.23 15.30
C ALA A 489 -18.93 2.86 14.86
N HIS A 490 -19.01 3.61 13.76
CA HIS A 490 -17.96 4.51 13.33
C HIS A 490 -18.05 5.86 14.07
N TYR A 491 -16.92 6.35 14.55
CA TYR A 491 -16.80 7.62 15.27
C TYR A 491 -15.67 8.46 14.71
N GLN A 492 -15.77 9.78 14.91
CA GLN A 492 -14.69 10.72 14.69
C GLN A 492 -14.39 11.47 16.00
N VAL A 493 -13.12 11.58 16.37
CA VAL A 493 -12.66 12.50 17.41
C VAL A 493 -12.06 13.73 16.76
N GLN A 494 -12.59 14.91 17.08
CA GLN A 494 -12.04 16.20 16.70
C GLN A 494 -11.47 16.90 17.94
N VAL A 495 -10.21 17.28 17.86
CA VAL A 495 -9.51 18.04 18.91
C VAL A 495 -9.30 19.45 18.41
N SER A 496 -9.73 20.43 19.20
CA SER A 496 -9.69 21.84 18.83
C SER A 496 -9.12 22.69 19.98
N LEU A 497 -8.17 23.57 19.66
CA LEU A 497 -7.63 24.57 20.58
C LEU A 497 -8.47 25.85 20.48
N PHE A 498 -8.98 26.30 21.62
CA PHE A 498 -9.75 27.53 21.78
C PHE A 498 -9.00 28.54 22.66
N ILE A 499 -9.28 29.83 22.46
CA ILE A 499 -8.99 30.91 23.41
C ILE A 499 -10.14 31.91 23.38
N ASP A 500 -10.63 32.32 24.54
CA ASP A 500 -11.75 33.27 24.69
C ASP A 500 -12.97 32.92 23.80
N GLY A 501 -13.29 31.63 23.67
CA GLY A 501 -14.42 31.12 22.88
C GLY A 501 -14.19 31.04 21.36
N ARG A 502 -13.01 31.40 20.86
CA ARG A 502 -12.65 31.30 19.44
C ARG A 502 -11.77 30.08 19.17
N GLU A 503 -12.13 29.28 18.16
CA GLU A 503 -11.29 28.18 17.68
C GLU A 503 -10.07 28.73 16.93
N ILE A 504 -8.88 28.24 17.31
CA ILE A 504 -7.59 28.67 16.76
C ILE A 504 -7.02 27.60 15.83
N LEU A 505 -7.08 26.33 16.24
CA LEU A 505 -6.59 25.18 15.48
C LEU A 505 -7.45 23.96 15.77
N SER A 506 -7.60 23.07 14.79
CA SER A 506 -8.23 21.77 15.02
C SER A 506 -7.63 20.68 14.15
N ASN A 507 -7.76 19.44 14.62
CA ASN A 507 -7.41 18.23 13.91
C ASN A 507 -8.40 17.12 14.27
N LYS A 508 -8.52 16.10 13.43
CA LYS A 508 -9.50 15.04 13.61
C LYS A 508 -8.98 13.68 13.18
N GLU A 509 -9.48 12.64 13.82
CA GLU A 509 -9.22 11.24 13.48
C GLU A 509 -10.50 10.42 13.58
N GLU A 510 -10.55 9.34 12.82
CA GLU A 510 -11.67 8.41 12.75
C GLU A 510 -11.29 7.07 13.39
N PHE A 511 -12.26 6.41 14.02
CA PHE A 511 -12.10 5.11 14.63
C PHE A 511 -13.40 4.33 14.69
N ASP A 512 -13.29 3.01 14.78
CA ASP A 512 -14.45 2.12 14.90
C ASP A 512 -14.47 1.47 16.28
N VAL A 513 -15.66 1.40 16.88
CA VAL A 513 -15.90 0.55 18.04
C VAL A 513 -16.58 -0.72 17.55
N THR A 514 -15.97 -1.88 17.83
CA THR A 514 -16.48 -3.17 17.37
C THR A 514 -17.51 -3.76 18.35
N HIS A 515 -18.34 -4.66 17.83
CA HIS A 515 -19.27 -5.47 18.63
C HIS A 515 -18.60 -6.71 19.26
N LEU A 516 -17.37 -7.05 18.81
CA LEU A 516 -16.61 -8.17 19.35
C LEU A 516 -16.18 -7.91 20.79
N GLU A 517 -16.15 -8.97 21.60
CA GLU A 517 -15.69 -8.91 23.00
C GLU A 517 -14.16 -8.87 23.12
N ALA A 518 -13.46 -9.45 22.15
CA ALA A 518 -12.01 -9.47 22.09
C ALA A 518 -11.52 -9.36 20.64
N ILE A 519 -10.40 -8.67 20.46
CA ILE A 519 -9.64 -8.64 19.21
C ILE A 519 -8.16 -8.87 19.49
N PRO A 520 -7.44 -9.60 18.63
CA PRO A 520 -6.01 -9.82 18.81
C PRO A 520 -5.27 -8.49 18.63
N ARG A 521 -4.33 -8.20 19.54
CA ARG A 521 -3.46 -7.02 19.46
C ARG A 521 -2.15 -7.38 18.77
N PRO A 522 -1.59 -6.48 17.94
CA PRO A 522 -0.41 -6.79 17.14
C PRO A 522 0.82 -7.02 18.00
N TRP A 523 1.66 -7.95 17.57
CA TRP A 523 3.02 -8.05 18.07
C TRP A 523 3.89 -6.97 17.43
N ILE A 524 4.60 -6.18 18.24
CA ILE A 524 5.29 -4.96 17.76
C ILE A 524 6.80 -5.21 17.63
N SER A 525 7.30 -5.15 16.40
CA SER A 525 8.73 -5.04 16.10
C SER A 525 9.10 -3.57 15.86
N ALA A 526 9.83 -2.95 16.79
CA ALA A 526 10.15 -1.52 16.73
C ALA A 526 11.64 -1.26 16.57
N GLN A 527 11.99 -0.38 15.62
CA GLN A 527 13.35 0.18 15.55
C GLN A 527 13.64 1.06 16.75
N LEU A 528 14.80 0.86 17.38
CA LEU A 528 15.31 1.80 18.37
C LEU A 528 16.40 2.64 17.71
N LEU A 529 16.24 3.96 17.75
CA LEU A 529 17.28 4.88 17.27
C LEU A 529 18.15 5.36 18.44
N PRO A 530 19.42 5.75 18.19
CA PRO A 530 20.25 6.42 19.19
C PRO A 530 19.58 7.68 19.77
N GLY A 531 19.98 8.11 20.95
CA GLY A 531 19.51 9.37 21.54
C GLY A 531 19.92 10.60 20.73
N THR A 532 19.24 11.72 20.99
CA THR A 532 19.27 12.96 20.19
C THR A 532 20.65 13.56 19.95
N ASP A 533 21.64 13.25 20.79
CA ASP A 533 23.01 13.72 20.64
C ASP A 533 23.83 12.94 19.58
N SER A 534 23.28 11.88 18.98
CA SER A 534 23.99 11.10 17.97
C SER A 534 24.40 11.90 16.73
N SER A 535 25.58 11.59 16.16
CA SER A 535 26.02 12.13 14.86
C SER A 535 25.14 11.71 13.68
N LEU A 536 24.32 10.66 13.87
CA LEU A 536 23.38 10.15 12.88
C LEU A 536 22.40 11.22 12.39
N TYR A 537 21.91 12.08 13.29
CA TYR A 537 20.90 13.09 12.96
C TYR A 537 21.44 14.23 12.08
N PRO A 538 22.50 14.95 12.49
CA PRO A 538 23.09 15.98 11.61
C PRO A 538 23.62 15.38 10.30
N TYR A 539 24.05 14.11 10.29
CA TYR A 539 24.43 13.41 9.06
C TYR A 539 23.23 13.18 8.13
N SER A 540 22.13 12.61 8.66
CA SER A 540 20.91 12.35 7.88
C SER A 540 20.30 13.65 7.34
N ILE A 541 20.13 14.65 8.21
CA ILE A 541 19.60 15.97 7.83
C ILE A 541 20.51 16.66 6.81
N GLY A 542 21.84 16.64 7.02
CA GLY A 542 22.79 17.22 6.09
C GLY A 542 22.75 16.58 4.70
N THR A 543 22.59 15.25 4.63
CA THR A 543 22.42 14.52 3.37
C THR A 543 21.12 14.87 2.67
N GLN A 544 20.01 14.97 3.41
CA GLN A 544 18.72 15.40 2.86
C GLN A 544 18.76 16.85 2.35
N LEU A 545 19.43 17.76 3.06
CA LEU A 545 19.63 19.14 2.64
C LEU A 545 20.48 19.22 1.36
N PHE A 546 21.53 18.42 1.26
CA PHE A 546 22.32 18.30 0.02
C PHE A 546 21.45 17.81 -1.15
N ASN A 547 20.65 16.76 -0.93
CA ASN A 547 19.73 16.24 -1.93
C ASN A 547 18.65 17.26 -2.31
N SER A 548 18.18 18.11 -1.40
CA SER A 548 17.25 19.20 -1.72
C SER A 548 17.92 20.42 -2.38
N GLY A 549 19.25 20.45 -2.48
CA GLY A 549 20.03 21.55 -3.08
C GLY A 549 20.37 22.69 -2.12
N LYS A 550 20.03 22.58 -0.83
CA LYS A 550 20.32 23.58 0.21
C LYS A 550 21.75 23.46 0.73
N MET A 551 22.71 23.76 -0.14
CA MET A 551 24.15 23.47 0.09
C MET A 551 24.72 24.12 1.36
N ALA A 552 24.32 25.36 1.68
CA ALA A 552 24.84 26.07 2.86
C ALA A 552 24.39 25.43 4.18
N GLU A 553 23.12 25.04 4.27
CA GLU A 553 22.54 24.34 5.42
C GLU A 553 23.08 22.90 5.52
N ALA A 554 23.20 22.22 4.37
CA ALA A 554 23.78 20.88 4.27
C ALA A 554 25.20 20.85 4.84
N ARG A 555 26.03 21.83 4.46
CA ARG A 555 27.39 22.00 4.99
C ARG A 555 27.37 22.14 6.51
N ALA A 556 26.56 23.04 7.05
CA ALA A 556 26.51 23.30 8.49
C ALA A 556 26.12 22.03 9.28
N SER A 557 25.15 21.27 8.78
CA SER A 557 24.73 20.00 9.39
C SER A 557 25.82 18.92 9.28
N LEU A 558 26.44 18.74 8.12
CA LEU A 558 27.50 17.73 7.94
C LEU A 558 28.79 18.09 8.69
N GLU A 559 29.13 19.37 8.83
CA GLU A 559 30.23 19.81 9.70
C GLU A 559 29.97 19.40 11.16
N LYS A 560 28.74 19.61 11.67
CA LYS A 560 28.34 19.15 13.02
C LYS A 560 28.46 17.62 13.14
N ALA A 561 28.01 16.87 12.13
CA ALA A 561 28.11 15.42 12.13
C ALA A 561 29.57 14.94 12.16
N TYR A 562 30.43 15.58 11.35
CA TYR A 562 31.85 15.24 11.25
C TYR A 562 32.61 15.56 12.54
N GLN A 563 32.29 16.67 13.20
CA GLN A 563 32.91 17.00 14.49
C GLN A 563 32.62 15.96 15.57
N LYS A 564 31.41 15.39 15.58
CA LYS A 564 31.02 14.33 16.52
C LYS A 564 31.65 12.97 16.19
N LYS A 565 31.90 12.69 14.91
CA LYS A 565 32.45 11.40 14.45
C LYS A 565 33.42 11.59 13.28
N LYS A 566 34.66 11.98 13.60
CA LYS A 566 35.71 12.31 12.63
C LYS A 566 36.27 11.10 11.87
N ASP A 567 36.11 9.90 12.43
CA ASP A 567 36.57 8.62 11.88
C ASP A 567 35.58 8.01 10.87
N SER A 568 34.43 8.64 10.61
CA SER A 568 33.46 8.15 9.62
C SER A 568 33.76 8.69 8.21
N ILE A 569 34.25 7.81 7.34
CA ILE A 569 34.46 8.11 5.92
C ILE A 569 33.16 8.52 5.21
N GLU A 570 32.01 7.98 5.62
CA GLU A 570 30.70 8.31 4.99
C GLU A 570 30.29 9.76 5.25
N ILE A 571 30.51 10.24 6.48
CA ILE A 571 30.28 11.64 6.82
C ILE A 571 31.30 12.53 6.09
N ALA A 572 32.58 12.14 6.09
CA ALA A 572 33.65 12.87 5.42
C ALA A 572 33.41 13.02 3.92
N LEU A 573 32.99 11.95 3.24
CA LEU A 573 32.64 11.95 1.81
C LEU A 573 31.47 12.88 1.51
N ASN A 574 30.38 12.78 2.25
CA ASN A 574 29.24 13.66 2.02
C ASN A 574 29.57 15.12 2.30
N LEU A 575 30.34 15.42 3.36
CA LEU A 575 30.82 16.77 3.61
C LEU A 575 31.74 17.27 2.47
N ALA A 576 32.64 16.43 1.96
CA ALA A 576 33.49 16.76 0.83
C ALA A 576 32.69 17.01 -0.46
N ARG A 577 31.62 16.24 -0.73
CA ARG A 577 30.68 16.49 -1.84
C ARG A 577 30.04 17.87 -1.71
N VAL A 578 29.62 18.26 -0.50
CA VAL A 578 29.05 19.60 -0.27
C VAL A 578 30.10 20.69 -0.50
N TYR A 579 31.32 20.53 -0.01
CA TYR A 579 32.38 21.51 -0.26
C TYR A 579 32.75 21.59 -1.75
N ASN A 580 32.76 20.47 -2.46
CA ASN A 580 32.98 20.42 -3.91
C ASN A 580 31.88 21.19 -4.65
N ALA A 581 30.61 20.99 -4.29
CA ALA A 581 29.47 21.72 -4.85
C ALA A 581 29.49 23.23 -4.53
N LEU A 582 30.08 23.61 -3.40
CA LEU A 582 30.29 25.02 -2.99
C LEU A 582 31.60 25.62 -3.53
N ALA A 583 32.35 24.90 -4.37
CA ALA A 583 33.67 25.28 -4.88
C ALA A 583 34.71 25.62 -3.77
N LYS A 584 34.56 25.03 -2.57
CA LYS A 584 35.46 25.22 -1.42
C LYS A 584 36.50 24.10 -1.36
N TYR A 585 37.28 23.96 -2.43
CA TYR A 585 38.19 22.82 -2.63
C TYR A 585 39.29 22.71 -1.56
N THR A 586 39.74 23.84 -0.99
CA THR A 586 40.79 23.86 0.05
C THR A 586 40.42 23.11 1.33
N LYS A 587 39.12 22.93 1.62
CA LYS A 587 38.67 22.19 2.80
C LYS A 587 38.69 20.68 2.60
N ILE A 588 38.61 20.20 1.35
CA ILE A 588 38.50 18.77 1.02
C ILE A 588 39.75 18.00 1.47
N GLU A 589 40.95 18.56 1.27
CA GLU A 589 42.21 17.96 1.69
C GLU A 589 42.20 17.66 3.20
N SER A 590 41.82 18.64 4.02
CA SER A 590 41.78 18.48 5.49
C SER A 590 40.81 17.42 6.00
N ILE A 591 39.84 17.01 5.17
CA ILE A 591 38.78 16.07 5.53
C ILE A 591 39.11 14.67 5.02
N LEU A 592 39.55 14.54 3.77
CA LEU A 592 39.76 13.24 3.14
C LEU A 592 41.18 12.71 3.32
N LEU A 593 42.20 13.56 3.50
CA LEU A 593 43.59 13.12 3.60
C LEU A 593 43.84 12.08 4.70
N PRO A 594 43.25 12.20 5.92
CA PRO A 594 43.43 11.18 6.96
C PRO A 594 42.96 9.78 6.53
N PHE A 595 41.97 9.70 5.65
CA PHE A 595 41.43 8.43 5.15
C PHE A 595 42.27 7.86 3.99
N LEU A 596 42.78 8.72 3.10
CA LEU A 596 43.64 8.31 1.98
C LEU A 596 45.03 7.86 2.46
N SER A 597 45.50 8.37 3.59
CA SER A 597 46.77 7.99 4.21
C SER A 597 46.62 6.84 5.22
N GLY A 598 45.40 6.29 5.38
CA GLY A 598 45.12 5.20 6.30
C GLY A 598 45.66 3.85 5.80
N PRO A 599 45.66 2.82 6.66
CA PRO A 599 46.16 1.48 6.33
C PRO A 599 45.27 0.73 5.33
N GLN A 600 44.01 1.15 5.16
CA GLN A 600 43.05 0.54 4.26
C GLN A 600 42.64 1.56 3.20
N PRO A 601 42.59 1.17 1.91
CA PRO A 601 42.17 2.08 0.85
C PRO A 601 40.71 2.53 1.10
N PRO A 602 40.43 3.85 1.16
CA PRO A 602 39.06 4.35 1.29
C PRO A 602 38.29 4.09 0.00
N LYS A 603 36.95 4.25 0.06
CA LYS A 603 36.05 4.12 -1.10
C LYS A 603 36.60 4.89 -2.31
N TYR A 604 36.51 4.32 -3.52
CA TYR A 604 36.93 4.92 -4.79
C TYR A 604 36.57 6.41 -4.92
N GLU A 605 35.35 6.74 -4.51
CA GLU A 605 34.82 8.10 -4.58
C GLU A 605 35.64 9.13 -3.78
N ALA A 606 36.32 8.73 -2.69
CA ALA A 606 37.18 9.61 -1.92
C ALA A 606 38.35 10.12 -2.76
N TYR A 607 38.98 9.23 -3.53
CA TYR A 607 40.06 9.59 -4.45
C TYR A 607 39.54 10.50 -5.57
N LEU A 608 38.38 10.18 -6.14
CA LEU A 608 37.79 10.99 -7.21
C LEU A 608 37.50 12.42 -6.75
N ILE A 609 36.89 12.59 -5.57
CA ILE A 609 36.59 13.92 -5.01
C ILE A 609 37.89 14.67 -4.67
N MET A 610 38.87 14.01 -4.05
CA MET A 610 40.16 14.62 -3.71
C MET A 610 40.95 15.05 -4.96
N GLY A 611 41.07 14.16 -5.95
CA GLY A 611 41.81 14.44 -7.18
C GLY A 611 41.18 15.58 -7.97
N ARG A 612 39.84 15.59 -8.11
CA ARG A 612 39.11 16.71 -8.70
C ARG A 612 39.27 18.01 -7.90
N ALA A 613 39.30 17.94 -6.58
CA ALA A 613 39.57 19.12 -5.76
C ALA A 613 40.96 19.71 -6.06
N TYR A 614 42.00 18.86 -6.17
CA TYR A 614 43.34 19.31 -6.56
C TYR A 614 43.40 19.85 -7.99
N GLN A 615 42.68 19.25 -8.94
CA GLN A 615 42.56 19.79 -10.30
C GLN A 615 42.01 21.22 -10.30
N ASN A 616 40.93 21.46 -9.54
CA ASN A 616 40.31 22.79 -9.45
C ASN A 616 41.18 23.80 -8.68
N LEU A 617 42.05 23.33 -7.79
CA LEU A 617 43.06 24.16 -7.13
C LEU A 617 44.30 24.42 -8.01
N GLY A 618 44.42 23.78 -9.17
CA GLY A 618 45.62 23.85 -10.03
C GLY A 618 46.79 23.01 -9.53
N ASN A 619 46.62 22.20 -8.48
CA ASN A 619 47.64 21.30 -7.95
C ASN A 619 47.67 20.00 -8.76
N LEU A 620 48.00 20.10 -10.04
CA LEU A 620 47.83 19.02 -11.02
C LEU A 620 48.68 17.78 -10.73
N ASP A 621 49.91 17.93 -10.24
CA ASP A 621 50.75 16.79 -9.86
C ASP A 621 50.16 16.01 -8.67
N LYS A 622 49.63 16.71 -7.66
CA LYS A 622 48.92 16.06 -6.54
C LYS A 622 47.65 15.35 -7.03
N ALA A 623 46.94 15.92 -8.00
CA ALA A 623 45.77 15.30 -8.57
C ALA A 623 46.13 13.97 -9.26
N ILE A 624 47.20 13.95 -10.05
CA ILE A 624 47.70 12.74 -10.71
C ILE A 624 48.08 11.68 -9.67
N ASP A 625 48.86 12.03 -8.62
CA ASP A 625 49.22 11.09 -7.55
C ASP A 625 47.99 10.45 -6.87
N VAL A 626 46.96 11.26 -6.59
CA VAL A 626 45.71 10.75 -6.01
C VAL A 626 44.97 9.81 -6.97
N PHE A 627 44.92 10.13 -8.27
CA PHE A 627 44.28 9.27 -9.25
C PHE A 627 45.08 7.98 -9.51
N ASP A 628 46.41 8.04 -9.54
CA ASP A 628 47.27 6.86 -9.67
C ASP A 628 47.10 5.91 -8.48
N LYS A 629 46.96 6.45 -7.26
CA LYS A 629 46.57 5.66 -6.08
C LYS A 629 45.17 5.05 -6.24
N ALA A 630 44.23 5.74 -6.86
CA ALA A 630 42.91 5.16 -7.15
C ALA A 630 43.04 3.98 -8.14
N ILE A 631 43.88 4.12 -9.17
CA ILE A 631 44.16 3.06 -10.16
C ILE A 631 44.79 1.85 -9.49
N SER A 632 45.75 2.03 -8.58
CA SER A 632 46.44 0.92 -7.91
C SER A 632 45.52 0.07 -7.02
N HIS A 633 44.45 0.67 -6.48
CA HIS A 633 43.49 -0.03 -5.63
C HIS A 633 42.25 -0.56 -6.36
N TYR A 634 41.73 0.21 -7.33
CA TYR A 634 40.44 -0.08 -7.98
C TYR A 634 40.55 -0.46 -9.45
N GLY A 635 41.78 -0.48 -9.97
CA GLY A 635 42.02 -0.70 -11.38
C GLY A 635 41.82 0.56 -12.22
N LEU A 636 42.26 0.45 -13.47
CA LEU A 636 42.22 1.51 -14.45
C LEU A 636 40.81 1.61 -15.04
N ASN A 637 40.24 2.81 -15.03
CA ASN A 637 38.92 3.08 -15.60
C ASN A 637 38.92 4.38 -16.42
N MET A 638 37.89 4.53 -17.25
CA MET A 638 37.71 5.65 -18.17
C MET A 638 37.72 7.01 -17.47
N ASP A 639 37.01 7.14 -16.34
CA ASP A 639 36.89 8.42 -15.61
C ASP A 639 38.24 8.89 -15.07
N LEU A 640 39.01 8.00 -14.44
CA LEU A 640 40.34 8.32 -13.93
C LEU A 640 41.30 8.72 -15.06
N LEU A 641 41.31 7.98 -16.17
CA LEU A 641 42.15 8.30 -17.32
C LEU A 641 41.80 9.65 -17.94
N ASN A 642 40.51 9.99 -18.00
CA ASN A 642 40.05 11.28 -18.51
C ASN A 642 40.57 12.42 -17.63
N HIS A 643 40.45 12.27 -16.30
CA HIS A 643 40.96 13.26 -15.36
C HIS A 643 42.50 13.36 -15.37
N ILE A 644 43.21 12.23 -15.40
CA ILE A 644 44.69 12.21 -15.51
C ILE A 644 45.14 12.86 -16.83
N GLY A 645 44.50 12.53 -17.95
CA GLY A 645 44.79 13.15 -19.24
C GLY A 645 44.55 14.65 -19.24
N GLU A 646 43.47 15.12 -18.61
CA GLU A 646 43.23 16.55 -18.40
C GLU A 646 44.30 17.21 -17.53
N CYS A 647 44.77 16.56 -16.46
CA CYS A 647 45.88 17.04 -15.65
C CYS A 647 47.16 17.19 -16.48
N TYR A 648 47.54 16.15 -17.23
CA TYR A 648 48.73 16.18 -18.08
C TYR A 648 48.63 17.24 -19.16
N PHE A 649 47.45 17.42 -19.75
CA PHE A 649 47.22 18.45 -20.76
C PHE A 649 47.42 19.85 -20.18
N LYS A 650 46.86 20.12 -19.00
CA LYS A 650 47.04 21.40 -18.28
C LYS A 650 48.48 21.63 -17.80
N LEU A 651 49.26 20.56 -17.58
CA LEU A 651 50.71 20.59 -17.32
C LEU A 651 51.56 20.69 -18.59
N GLU A 652 50.96 20.86 -19.77
CA GLU A 652 51.61 20.87 -21.08
C GLU A 652 52.35 19.57 -21.47
N LYS A 653 52.13 18.48 -20.72
CA LYS A 653 52.63 17.12 -20.99
C LYS A 653 51.75 16.43 -22.02
N LYS A 654 51.80 16.94 -23.26
CA LYS A 654 50.88 16.56 -24.35
C LYS A 654 50.95 15.08 -24.74
N LYS A 655 52.13 14.43 -24.67
CA LYS A 655 52.29 13.02 -25.04
C LYS A 655 51.62 12.10 -24.04
N GLU A 656 51.76 12.40 -22.76
CA GLU A 656 51.17 11.69 -21.63
C GLU A 656 49.65 11.89 -21.61
N ALA A 657 49.19 13.12 -21.86
CA ALA A 657 47.77 13.41 -22.03
C ALA A 657 47.13 12.60 -23.17
N LEU A 658 47.79 12.57 -24.33
CA LEU A 658 47.37 11.78 -25.49
C LEU A 658 47.28 10.29 -25.14
N THR A 659 48.32 9.75 -24.50
CA THR A 659 48.38 8.33 -24.09
C THR A 659 47.24 7.98 -23.13
N ALA A 660 46.94 8.83 -22.15
CA ALA A 660 45.86 8.60 -21.19
C ALA A 660 44.48 8.62 -21.87
N TRP A 661 44.23 9.60 -22.75
CA TRP A 661 42.96 9.71 -23.47
C TRP A 661 42.77 8.63 -24.54
N GLU A 662 43.82 8.19 -25.22
CA GLU A 662 43.75 7.05 -26.14
C GLU A 662 43.37 5.77 -25.41
N LYS A 663 44.00 5.48 -24.26
CA LYS A 663 43.61 4.35 -23.40
C LYS A 663 42.17 4.46 -22.90
N SER A 664 41.69 5.67 -22.59
CA SER A 664 40.29 5.89 -22.23
C SER A 664 39.33 5.55 -23.39
N LEU A 665 39.69 5.94 -24.62
CA LEU A 665 38.92 5.63 -25.83
C LEU A 665 38.97 4.15 -26.22
N GLU A 666 40.04 3.44 -25.88
CA GLU A 666 40.10 1.97 -26.03
C GLU A 666 39.09 1.27 -25.11
N ILE A 667 38.85 1.79 -23.91
CA ILE A 667 37.84 1.26 -22.97
C ILE A 667 36.42 1.61 -23.42
N ASN A 668 36.19 2.86 -23.82
CA ASN A 668 34.92 3.30 -24.38
C ASN A 668 35.14 4.29 -25.52
N PRO A 669 34.87 3.88 -26.78
CA PRO A 669 35.01 4.76 -27.93
C PRO A 669 33.99 5.92 -27.97
N ASP A 670 32.87 5.82 -27.26
CA ASP A 670 31.76 6.81 -27.29
C ASP A 670 32.01 7.98 -26.32
N GLN A 671 33.08 8.74 -26.59
CA GLN A 671 33.45 9.93 -25.81
C GLN A 671 33.80 11.10 -26.74
N PRO A 672 32.80 11.82 -27.27
CA PRO A 672 33.01 12.84 -28.31
C PRO A 672 34.01 13.93 -27.92
N GLN A 673 33.97 14.39 -26.66
CA GLN A 673 34.87 15.43 -26.18
C GLN A 673 36.33 14.93 -26.09
N ILE A 674 36.54 13.69 -25.62
CA ILE A 674 37.88 13.10 -25.51
C ILE A 674 38.46 12.84 -26.90
N ARG A 675 37.64 12.34 -27.84
CA ARG A 675 38.03 12.17 -29.25
C ARG A 675 38.49 13.49 -29.88
N LYS A 676 37.70 14.56 -29.70
CA LYS A 676 38.07 15.90 -30.18
C LYS A 676 39.39 16.39 -29.57
N ASN A 677 39.61 16.15 -28.27
CA ASN A 677 40.86 16.52 -27.60
C ASN A 677 42.07 15.75 -28.18
N VAL A 678 41.92 14.45 -28.45
CA VAL A 678 42.94 13.59 -29.07
C VAL A 678 43.26 14.03 -30.49
N GLU A 679 42.24 14.28 -31.33
CA GLU A 679 42.40 14.78 -32.70
C GLU A 679 43.15 16.12 -32.72
N THR A 680 42.73 17.08 -31.88
CA THR A 680 43.37 18.40 -31.77
C THR A 680 44.85 18.30 -31.38
N LEU A 681 45.20 17.34 -30.52
CA LEU A 681 46.60 17.11 -30.11
C LEU A 681 47.42 16.42 -31.21
N LYS A 682 46.81 15.58 -32.05
CA LYS A 682 47.46 14.91 -33.18
C LYS A 682 47.70 15.85 -34.35
N GLU A 683 46.78 16.77 -34.61
CA GLU A 683 46.87 17.78 -35.68
C GLU A 683 47.92 18.87 -35.42
N LYS A 684 48.32 19.07 -34.16
CA LYS A 684 49.34 20.07 -33.75
C LYS A 684 50.77 19.51 -33.66
N LYS A 685 51.04 18.34 -34.24
CA LYS A 685 52.40 17.82 -34.49
C LYS A 685 52.93 18.39 -35.80
#